data_AF-A0A815XUT0-F1
#
_entry.id   AF-A0A815XUT0-F1
#
_cell.length_a   1.000
_cell.length_b   1.000
_cell.length_c   1.000
_cell.angle_alpha   90.00
_cell.angle_beta   90.00
_cell.angle_gamma   90.00
#
_symmetry.space_group_name_H-M   'P 1'
#
loop_
_entity.id
_entity.type
_entity.pdbx_description
1 polymer ?
#
loop_
_entity_poly.entity_id
_entity_poly.type
_entity_poly.pdbx_seq_one_letter_code
_entity_poly.pdbx_strand_id
1 'polypeptide(L)'
;KLRKQKLHDAISLFRLLADADNVEAWIEEKERFLATLDPTLVNDIEELEVIKHRFDGFERDMNSTASKVAIVGHQARTLVQNDHPNSQEILDRINKLNHNWAQLRRLVDKKREDLSSTFGVQTFHIECNETISWIQDKIRIVQSTEDLGRDLGGVMTMQRRLSGLERDMAAIQSKLDQLESEASKLEKDHPEDAQDIRNKVGQINSVWYELKEILRRREESMGEAAELQKFLRDLDHFSAWLTRTQTSVASEDIPNSLNEAEQLLNQHQTIKEEIDRYGPDYAQMKDYGHRVIRDADTTDPQYIFLRERLNALDDGWNELDQMWHQKKNMLTEAMQYQMFARDSNQAEILLNHQEAYLAREREQKPKSFDDVEVLIKKHEDFITTMTANEDKIQGVCSFAQRLCQENHYLGDRILSRASIINDRYSSNRQSALEMHEKLQDSLKYFQFVQDCDDLKEWLDMKSLQAQDDTYRDTANIHTKYLRHQAFQAEILSNKERLLALKEHAEQLKSEHPQIINSSIIDQRIHELDDSWVKLEDITRDKGERLFDANRSKLFQQSITNLDEFMFNIEKHLYAGESTTAAPSSSDQIDGQVLSTGLVAAAPSTTTTTLEPVENNLTATNLLLLKQTTIEEELLKRQQQVDELRVQAEKLKQLEPEKSEEIDTKRLQVEEKFSKLLQPLEQKKLRLEQQKHLHQYLRDIEDEQIWLSEKRHLLQSYSDLIFNNKQQTLMNVQLLKRKNESLLKEIENHEQRLLEHLNNECTRISQDYPARADEFQERLENLSDNYIQLKETIKQRREHLELLETLYQYYYDLSEAEAWLGEQELYMMSEERGKDELATQTFIRKQQTMDQTIENYTDILRELDNKAKHLIQDLNHSSLTKDFVHDHQDLINKRQTQLDKLYASLKDLSVERRQRLEETLKLYRLNREIDDLEQWISDRELIAGSHELGQDFEHVNMLLDRFAQFAQETEQIGNERLQHANDMIDLLISNGHIDSAEIAELKDTLNESYQDLLE
;
A
#
# COMPACT_ATOMS: atom_id res chain seq x y z
N LYS A 1 2.37 35.41 146.19
CA LYS A 1 2.48 35.45 144.70
C LYS A 1 3.55 34.49 144.18
N LEU A 2 4.83 34.63 144.55
CA LEU A 2 5.93 33.77 144.07
C LEU A 2 5.71 32.24 144.25
N ARG A 3 5.12 31.80 145.36
CA ARG A 3 4.81 30.38 145.62
C ARG A 3 3.68 29.82 144.74
N LYS A 4 2.71 30.66 144.32
CA LYS A 4 1.63 30.26 143.40
C LYS A 4 2.17 30.03 141.98
N GLN A 5 3.15 30.85 141.57
CA GLN A 5 3.82 30.72 140.28
C GLN A 5 4.68 29.45 140.23
N LYS A 6 5.53 29.21 141.24
CA LYS A 6 6.30 27.96 141.35
C LYS A 6 5.45 26.68 141.36
N LEU A 7 4.24 26.73 141.93
CA LEU A 7 3.29 25.60 141.89
C LEU A 7 2.66 25.42 140.51
N HIS A 8 2.39 26.50 139.77
CA HIS A 8 1.90 26.44 138.39
C HIS A 8 2.96 25.92 137.42
N ASP A 9 4.20 26.36 137.63
CA ASP A 9 5.38 25.93 136.89
C ASP A 9 5.66 24.43 137.13
N ALA A 10 5.57 23.96 138.37
CA ALA A 10 5.67 22.55 138.71
C ALA A 10 4.53 21.70 138.10
N ILE A 11 3.27 22.18 138.12
CA ILE A 11 2.15 21.48 137.46
C ILE A 11 2.38 21.38 135.95
N SER A 12 2.87 22.44 135.33
CA SER A 12 3.15 22.48 133.89
C SER A 12 4.32 21.56 133.52
N LEU A 13 5.35 21.48 134.36
CA LEU A 13 6.45 20.53 134.22
C LEU A 13 5.97 19.08 134.35
N PHE A 14 5.20 18.73 135.38
CA PHE A 14 4.70 17.36 135.55
C PHE A 14 3.73 16.96 134.44
N ARG A 15 2.93 17.91 133.93
CA ARG A 15 2.09 17.68 132.75
C ARG A 15 2.91 17.41 131.51
N LEU A 16 3.97 18.19 131.29
CA LEU A 16 4.91 17.98 130.20
C LEU A 16 5.59 16.61 130.26
N LEU A 17 6.06 16.22 131.45
CA LEU A 17 6.71 14.92 131.65
C LEU A 17 5.71 13.79 131.38
N ALA A 18 4.48 13.88 131.87
CA ALA A 18 3.44 12.89 131.59
C ALA A 18 3.07 12.83 130.10
N ASP A 19 2.93 13.98 129.43
CA ASP A 19 2.62 14.02 128.00
C ASP A 19 3.80 13.50 127.15
N ALA A 20 5.05 13.78 127.55
CA ALA A 20 6.25 13.23 126.92
C ALA A 20 6.37 11.71 127.14
N ASP A 21 6.09 11.21 128.35
CA ASP A 21 6.09 9.77 128.67
C ASP A 21 5.02 9.02 127.86
N ASN A 22 3.83 9.60 127.71
CA ASN A 22 2.77 9.04 126.89
C ASN A 22 3.15 8.94 125.41
N VAL A 23 3.82 9.97 124.87
CA VAL A 23 4.29 9.97 123.48
C VAL A 23 5.46 9.01 123.30
N GLU A 24 6.40 8.94 124.25
CA GLU A 24 7.52 7.97 124.19
C GLU A 24 7.02 6.53 124.27
N ALA A 25 6.08 6.22 125.16
CA ALA A 25 5.47 4.90 125.25
C ALA A 25 4.74 4.52 123.95
N TRP A 26 4.04 5.48 123.33
CA TRP A 26 3.42 5.28 122.02
C TRP A 26 4.45 5.06 120.91
N ILE A 27 5.58 5.79 120.91
CA ILE A 27 6.67 5.58 119.94
C ILE A 27 7.23 4.16 120.08
N GLU A 28 7.54 3.71 121.30
CA GLU A 28 8.07 2.36 121.55
C GLU A 28 7.08 1.25 121.13
N GLU A 29 5.78 1.44 121.41
CA GLU A 29 4.74 0.51 120.97
C GLU A 29 4.68 0.43 119.44
N LYS A 30 4.72 1.58 118.76
CA LYS A 30 4.63 1.64 117.31
C LYS A 30 5.90 1.20 116.59
N GLU A 31 7.08 1.42 117.16
CA GLU A 31 8.32 0.82 116.64
C GLU A 31 8.23 -0.72 116.65
N ARG A 32 7.66 -1.31 117.71
CA ARG A 32 7.41 -2.76 117.75
C ARG A 32 6.38 -3.21 116.72
N PHE A 33 5.29 -2.45 116.55
CA PHE A 33 4.29 -2.74 115.52
C PHE A 33 4.87 -2.71 114.11
N LEU A 34 5.67 -1.69 113.78
CA LEU A 34 6.34 -1.57 112.49
C LEU A 34 7.26 -2.77 112.21
N ALA A 35 7.95 -3.28 113.23
CA ALA A 35 8.78 -4.48 113.11
C ALA A 35 7.98 -5.75 112.78
N THR A 36 6.68 -5.80 113.10
CA THR A 36 5.82 -6.95 112.74
C THR A 36 5.31 -6.92 111.30
N LEU A 37 5.41 -5.77 110.61
CA LEU A 37 4.90 -5.60 109.25
C LEU A 37 5.98 -5.88 108.21
N ASP A 38 6.56 -7.08 108.15
CA ASP A 38 7.66 -7.37 107.23
C ASP A 38 7.21 -7.79 105.82
N PRO A 39 7.36 -6.94 104.77
CA PRO A 39 6.96 -7.30 103.41
C PRO A 39 7.88 -8.34 102.78
N THR A 40 9.11 -8.50 103.27
CA THR A 40 10.09 -9.43 102.70
C THR A 40 9.81 -10.90 103.00
N LEU A 41 8.87 -11.19 103.90
CA LEU A 41 8.48 -12.54 104.31
C LEU A 41 7.21 -13.04 103.62
N VAL A 42 6.62 -12.23 102.72
CA VAL A 42 5.33 -12.50 102.09
C VAL A 42 5.49 -12.51 100.57
N ASN A 43 5.13 -13.64 99.96
CA ASN A 43 5.21 -13.84 98.51
C ASN A 43 3.83 -13.71 97.82
N ASP A 44 2.75 -13.54 98.59
CA ASP A 44 1.40 -13.39 98.07
C ASP A 44 0.99 -11.91 98.02
N ILE A 45 0.45 -11.47 96.88
CA ILE A 45 0.01 -10.10 96.68
C ILE A 45 -1.17 -9.75 97.60
N GLU A 46 -2.07 -10.70 97.88
CA GLU A 46 -3.21 -10.47 98.78
C GLU A 46 -2.74 -10.21 100.21
N GLU A 47 -1.76 -10.97 100.69
CA GLU A 47 -1.16 -10.77 102.00
C GLU A 47 -0.30 -9.48 102.07
N LEU A 48 0.39 -9.12 100.97
CA LEU A 48 1.10 -7.85 100.84
C LEU A 48 0.14 -6.64 100.86
N GLU A 49 -1.04 -6.75 100.23
CA GLU A 49 -2.09 -5.72 100.31
C GLU A 49 -2.61 -5.56 101.73
N VAL A 50 -2.76 -6.66 102.48
CA VAL A 50 -3.14 -6.61 103.89
C VAL A 50 -2.07 -5.90 104.73
N ILE A 51 -0.78 -6.20 104.49
CA ILE A 51 0.33 -5.50 105.15
C ILE A 51 0.33 -4.01 104.80
N LYS A 52 0.12 -3.66 103.53
CA LYS A 52 0.02 -2.28 103.05
C LYS A 52 -1.12 -1.52 103.71
N HIS A 53 -2.31 -2.12 103.76
CA HIS A 53 -3.45 -1.49 104.42
C HIS A 53 -3.19 -1.28 105.93
N ARG A 54 -2.54 -2.23 106.60
CA ARG A 54 -2.14 -2.08 108.02
C ARG A 54 -1.10 -0.98 108.21
N PHE A 55 -0.13 -0.89 107.29
CA PHE A 55 0.89 0.15 107.28
C PHE A 55 0.27 1.54 107.06
N ASP A 56 -0.62 1.69 106.07
CA ASP A 56 -1.34 2.95 105.79
C ASP A 56 -2.16 3.41 107.00
N GLY A 57 -2.82 2.48 107.69
CA GLY A 57 -3.53 2.75 108.94
C GLY A 57 -2.59 3.30 110.02
N PHE A 58 -1.41 2.71 110.15
CA PHE A 58 -0.38 3.20 111.05
C PHE A 58 0.18 4.57 110.65
N GLU A 59 0.39 4.85 109.36
CA GLU A 59 0.85 6.16 108.89
C GLU A 59 -0.16 7.27 109.21
N ARG A 60 -1.47 6.99 109.07
CA ARG A 60 -2.54 7.91 109.50
C ARG A 60 -2.47 8.19 111.01
N ASP A 61 -2.31 7.14 111.81
CA ASP A 61 -2.16 7.27 113.27
C ASP A 61 -0.93 8.13 113.64
N MET A 62 0.19 7.93 112.95
CA MET A 62 1.42 8.69 113.13
C MET A 62 1.23 10.17 112.77
N ASN A 63 0.62 10.45 111.62
CA ASN A 63 0.34 11.81 111.19
C ASN A 63 -0.57 12.56 112.19
N SER A 64 -1.55 11.86 112.79
CA SER A 64 -2.39 12.45 113.84
C SER A 64 -1.60 12.78 115.13
N THR A 65 -0.63 11.93 115.49
CA THR A 65 0.18 12.04 116.72
C THR A 65 1.32 13.05 116.60
N ALA A 66 1.74 13.40 115.38
CA ALA A 66 2.71 14.45 115.10
C ALA A 66 2.32 15.80 115.74
N SER A 67 1.02 16.12 115.77
CA SER A 67 0.48 17.31 116.43
C SER A 67 0.73 17.31 117.95
N LYS A 68 0.61 16.16 118.61
CA LYS A 68 0.85 16.00 120.06
C LYS A 68 2.33 16.17 120.40
N VAL A 69 3.22 15.59 119.59
CA VAL A 69 4.68 15.77 119.70
C VAL A 69 5.04 17.26 119.58
N ALA A 70 4.43 17.97 118.63
CA ALA A 70 4.64 19.40 118.45
C ALA A 70 4.12 20.24 119.63
N ILE A 71 2.98 19.87 120.22
CA ILE A 71 2.42 20.51 121.42
C ILE A 71 3.34 20.34 122.63
N VAL A 72 3.83 19.11 122.89
CA VAL A 72 4.81 18.82 123.96
C VAL A 72 6.08 19.64 123.75
N GLY A 73 6.57 19.72 122.50
CA GLY A 73 7.71 20.58 122.16
C GLY A 73 7.47 22.07 122.40
N HIS A 74 6.25 22.58 122.13
CA HIS A 74 5.90 23.98 122.38
C HIS A 74 5.80 24.29 123.88
N GLN A 75 5.09 23.46 124.64
CA GLN A 75 4.97 23.61 126.11
C GLN A 75 6.34 23.62 126.79
N ALA A 76 7.25 22.76 126.35
CA ALA A 76 8.59 22.72 126.89
C ALA A 76 9.41 23.97 126.55
N ARG A 77 9.29 24.52 125.33
CA ARG A 77 9.91 25.81 124.96
C ARG A 77 9.39 26.96 125.82
N THR A 78 8.09 26.99 126.11
CA THR A 78 7.49 28.01 126.99
C THR A 78 8.01 27.92 128.42
N LEU A 79 8.21 26.69 128.95
CA LEU A 79 8.79 26.50 130.29
C LEU A 79 10.26 26.91 130.36
N VAL A 80 11.05 26.64 129.31
CA VAL A 80 12.45 27.07 129.23
C VAL A 80 12.57 28.60 129.12
N GLN A 81 11.69 29.24 128.34
CA GLN A 81 11.67 30.71 128.19
C GLN A 81 11.32 31.47 129.49
N ASN A 82 10.60 30.82 130.42
CA ASN A 82 10.21 31.42 131.69
C ASN A 82 11.26 31.22 132.81
N ASP A 83 12.51 30.88 132.46
CA ASP A 83 13.62 30.61 133.40
C ASP A 83 13.26 29.57 134.48
N HIS A 84 12.63 28.47 134.07
CA HIS A 84 12.28 27.38 134.98
C HIS A 84 13.52 26.78 135.68
N PRO A 85 13.48 26.47 136.98
CA PRO A 85 14.63 25.90 137.72
C PRO A 85 15.20 24.60 137.10
N ASN A 86 14.38 23.85 136.35
CA ASN A 86 14.71 22.58 135.72
C ASN A 86 14.87 22.69 134.18
N SER A 87 15.18 23.87 133.62
CA SER A 87 15.25 24.07 132.16
C SER A 87 16.18 23.09 131.42
N GLN A 88 17.29 22.67 132.02
CA GLN A 88 18.21 21.68 131.41
C GLN A 88 17.55 20.29 131.29
N GLU A 89 16.88 19.82 132.34
CA GLU A 89 16.18 18.53 132.35
C GLU A 89 15.04 18.51 131.30
N ILE A 90 14.35 19.63 131.12
CA ILE A 90 13.31 19.80 130.10
C ILE A 90 13.91 19.71 128.69
N LEU A 91 15.05 20.36 128.44
CA LEU A 91 15.73 20.32 127.14
C LEU A 91 16.23 18.91 126.78
N ASP A 92 16.86 18.23 127.72
CA ASP A 92 17.33 16.84 127.53
C ASP A 92 16.16 15.90 127.20
N ARG A 93 15.01 16.07 127.87
CA ARG A 93 13.80 15.28 127.62
C ARG A 93 13.23 15.52 126.23
N ILE A 94 13.09 16.78 125.79
CA ILE A 94 12.60 17.11 124.44
C ILE A 94 13.56 16.56 123.38
N ASN A 95 14.87 16.71 123.58
CA ASN A 95 15.87 16.24 122.63
C ASN A 95 15.79 14.72 122.46
N LYS A 96 15.60 13.99 123.55
CA LYS A 96 15.35 12.53 123.52
C LYS A 96 14.04 12.20 122.78
N LEU A 97 12.94 12.87 123.10
CA LEU A 97 11.65 12.65 122.42
C LEU A 97 11.73 12.94 120.91
N ASN A 98 12.36 14.04 120.51
CA ASN A 98 12.56 14.39 119.10
C ASN A 98 13.49 13.41 118.38
N HIS A 99 14.51 12.90 119.06
CA HIS A 99 15.39 11.86 118.52
C HIS A 99 14.61 10.58 118.23
N ASN A 100 13.83 10.10 119.22
CA ASN A 100 12.99 8.91 119.08
C ASN A 100 11.93 9.08 117.98
N TRP A 101 11.31 10.27 117.88
CA TRP A 101 10.36 10.58 116.81
C TRP A 101 11.02 10.59 115.41
N ALA A 102 12.22 11.15 115.29
CA ALA A 102 12.98 11.15 114.04
C ALA A 102 13.44 9.74 113.65
N GLN A 103 13.78 8.90 114.62
CA GLN A 103 14.11 7.49 114.39
C GLN A 103 12.89 6.72 113.87
N LEU A 104 11.74 6.83 114.53
CA LEU A 104 10.49 6.20 114.08
C LEU A 104 10.18 6.62 112.64
N ARG A 105 10.29 7.92 112.32
CA ARG A 105 10.03 8.43 110.96
C ARG A 105 10.95 7.81 109.91
N ARG A 106 12.25 7.68 110.18
CA ARG A 106 13.18 6.98 109.27
C ARG A 106 12.79 5.52 109.07
N LEU A 107 12.32 4.84 110.12
CA LEU A 107 11.86 3.46 110.02
C LEU A 107 10.57 3.37 109.18
N VAL A 108 9.64 4.30 109.34
CA VAL A 108 8.42 4.39 108.51
C VAL A 108 8.77 4.62 107.05
N ASP A 109 9.63 5.61 106.76
CA ASP A 109 10.04 5.95 105.39
C ASP A 109 10.72 4.74 104.73
N LYS A 110 11.66 4.08 105.43
CA LYS A 110 12.27 2.85 104.95
C LYS A 110 11.24 1.76 104.67
N LYS A 111 10.25 1.60 105.56
CA LYS A 111 9.24 0.55 105.43
C LYS A 111 8.28 0.79 104.27
N ARG A 112 7.97 2.06 104.00
CA ARG A 112 7.19 2.49 102.83
C ARG A 112 7.93 2.15 101.54
N GLU A 113 9.22 2.44 101.48
CA GLU A 113 10.07 2.10 100.33
C GLU A 113 10.10 0.58 100.12
N ASP A 114 10.46 -0.20 101.15
CA ASP A 114 10.50 -1.67 101.09
C ASP A 114 9.17 -2.27 100.57
N LEU A 115 8.04 -1.82 101.12
CA LEU A 115 6.70 -2.30 100.75
C LEU A 115 6.30 -1.90 99.32
N SER A 116 6.58 -0.67 98.90
CA SER A 116 6.30 -0.22 97.53
C SER A 116 7.12 -1.00 96.51
N SER A 117 8.36 -1.34 96.87
CA SER A 117 9.30 -2.05 96.02
C SER A 117 8.88 -3.52 95.83
N THR A 118 8.60 -4.26 96.92
CA THR A 118 8.10 -5.65 96.84
C THR A 118 6.76 -5.76 96.12
N PHE A 119 5.86 -4.78 96.29
CA PHE A 119 4.59 -4.74 95.57
C PHE A 119 4.78 -4.53 94.05
N GLY A 120 5.78 -3.74 93.65
CA GLY A 120 6.15 -3.55 92.26
C GLY A 120 6.58 -4.84 91.57
N VAL A 121 7.42 -5.65 92.24
CA VAL A 121 7.88 -6.95 91.70
C VAL A 121 6.72 -7.93 91.47
N GLN A 122 5.77 -8.04 92.41
CA GLN A 122 4.62 -8.94 92.26
C GLN A 122 3.65 -8.46 91.17
N THR A 123 3.40 -7.16 91.09
CA THR A 123 2.56 -6.56 90.05
C THR A 123 3.15 -6.84 88.66
N PHE A 124 4.45 -6.63 88.50
CA PHE A 124 5.17 -6.95 87.27
C PHE A 124 5.01 -8.42 86.85
N HIS A 125 5.11 -9.38 87.77
CA HIS A 125 4.92 -10.79 87.47
C HIS A 125 3.50 -11.13 86.98
N ILE A 126 2.47 -10.49 87.54
CA ILE A 126 1.08 -10.65 87.11
C ILE A 126 0.91 -10.10 85.70
N GLU A 127 1.33 -8.86 85.45
CA GLU A 127 1.21 -8.21 84.14
C GLU A 127 1.96 -9.01 83.05
N CYS A 128 3.10 -9.59 83.40
CA CYS A 128 3.84 -10.50 82.53
C CYS A 128 3.03 -11.77 82.19
N ASN A 129 2.38 -12.39 83.16
CA ASN A 129 1.55 -13.59 82.93
C ASN A 129 0.32 -13.29 82.08
N GLU A 130 -0.35 -12.17 82.34
CA GLU A 130 -1.49 -11.71 81.55
C GLU A 130 -1.08 -11.45 80.10
N THR A 131 0.06 -10.79 79.90
CA THR A 131 0.61 -10.54 78.56
C THR A 131 0.96 -11.85 77.83
N ILE A 132 1.54 -12.85 78.51
CA ILE A 132 1.78 -14.17 77.91
C ILE A 132 0.47 -14.84 77.49
N SER A 133 -0.54 -14.85 78.36
CA SER A 133 -1.85 -15.44 78.04
C SER A 133 -2.49 -14.73 76.85
N TRP A 134 -2.37 -13.40 76.78
CA TRP A 134 -2.90 -12.61 75.69
C TRP A 134 -2.24 -12.95 74.35
N ILE A 135 -0.90 -13.09 74.31
CA ILE A 135 -0.16 -13.50 73.10
C ILE A 135 -0.56 -14.92 72.69
N GLN A 136 -0.68 -15.87 73.64
CA GLN A 136 -1.09 -17.24 73.35
C GLN A 136 -2.52 -17.33 72.77
N ASP A 137 -3.43 -16.47 73.22
CA ASP A 137 -4.77 -16.36 72.63
C ASP A 137 -4.71 -15.87 71.18
N LYS A 138 -3.85 -14.91 70.86
CA LYS A 138 -3.63 -14.47 69.47
C LYS A 138 -3.05 -15.57 68.59
N ILE A 139 -2.10 -16.36 69.10
CA ILE A 139 -1.55 -17.52 68.37
C ILE A 139 -2.68 -18.49 67.99
N ARG A 140 -3.58 -18.81 68.92
CA ARG A 140 -4.73 -19.71 68.65
C ARG A 140 -5.68 -19.13 67.59
N ILE A 141 -5.92 -17.82 67.61
CA ILE A 141 -6.76 -17.16 66.61
C ILE A 141 -6.14 -17.31 65.21
N VAL A 142 -4.83 -17.08 65.06
CA VAL A 142 -4.14 -17.24 63.77
C VAL A 142 -4.20 -18.69 63.28
N GLN A 143 -3.97 -19.67 64.15
CA GLN A 143 -4.04 -21.10 63.79
C GLN A 143 -5.45 -21.54 63.39
N SER A 144 -6.50 -20.99 64.02
CA SER A 144 -7.90 -21.33 63.69
C SER A 144 -8.34 -20.93 62.28
N THR A 145 -7.49 -20.22 61.54
CA THR A 145 -7.84 -19.63 60.26
C THR A 145 -7.43 -20.46 59.05
N GLU A 146 -6.78 -21.61 59.24
CA GLU A 146 -6.17 -22.47 58.20
C GLU A 146 -7.08 -22.76 56.99
N ASP A 147 -8.37 -22.99 57.19
CA ASP A 147 -9.31 -23.43 56.14
C ASP A 147 -9.90 -22.31 55.24
N LEU A 148 -9.65 -21.04 55.54
CA LEU A 148 -10.29 -19.90 54.85
C LEU A 148 -9.70 -19.57 53.45
N GLY A 149 -8.69 -20.31 52.96
CA GLY A 149 -8.03 -20.02 51.68
C GLY A 149 -8.72 -20.59 50.43
N ARG A 150 -9.85 -21.29 50.58
CA ARG A 150 -10.49 -22.06 49.48
C ARG A 150 -11.26 -21.21 48.48
N ASP A 151 -11.67 -20.01 48.85
CA ASP A 151 -12.41 -19.09 48.01
C ASP A 151 -12.04 -17.63 48.30
N LEU A 152 -12.34 -16.74 47.36
CA LEU A 152 -12.01 -15.31 47.49
C LEU A 152 -12.72 -14.66 48.70
N GLY A 153 -13.92 -15.14 49.05
CA GLY A 153 -14.66 -14.68 50.23
C GLY A 153 -13.98 -15.05 51.55
N GLY A 154 -13.43 -16.27 51.63
CA GLY A 154 -12.62 -16.72 52.74
C GLY A 154 -11.30 -15.95 52.85
N VAL A 155 -10.61 -15.70 51.73
CA VAL A 155 -9.38 -14.86 51.67
C VAL A 155 -9.67 -13.43 52.14
N MET A 156 -10.76 -12.80 51.69
CA MET A 156 -11.14 -11.44 52.14
C MET A 156 -11.53 -11.40 53.62
N THR A 157 -12.28 -12.40 54.10
CA THR A 157 -12.68 -12.51 55.51
C THR A 157 -11.46 -12.67 56.41
N MET A 158 -10.50 -13.45 55.94
CA MET A 158 -9.22 -13.64 56.58
C MET A 158 -8.37 -12.37 56.59
N GLN A 159 -8.25 -11.66 55.47
CA GLN A 159 -7.49 -10.43 55.37
C GLN A 159 -7.97 -9.39 56.38
N ARG A 160 -9.30 -9.26 56.55
CA ARG A 160 -9.90 -8.41 57.59
C ARG A 160 -9.51 -8.83 59.02
N ARG A 161 -9.33 -10.13 59.28
CA ARG A 161 -8.88 -10.65 60.58
C ARG A 161 -7.40 -10.36 60.80
N LEU A 162 -6.55 -10.49 59.78
CA LEU A 162 -5.13 -10.09 59.88
C LEU A 162 -4.98 -8.59 60.18
N SER A 163 -5.75 -7.71 59.54
CA SER A 163 -5.71 -6.26 59.87
C SER A 163 -6.20 -5.96 61.30
N GLY A 164 -7.05 -6.82 61.88
CA GLY A 164 -7.38 -6.78 63.30
C GLY A 164 -6.20 -7.17 64.17
N LEU A 165 -5.48 -8.23 63.76
CA LEU A 165 -4.30 -8.73 64.45
C LEU A 165 -3.11 -7.76 64.37
N GLU A 166 -2.90 -7.02 63.29
CA GLU A 166 -1.86 -5.99 63.18
C GLU A 166 -1.99 -4.92 64.28
N ARG A 167 -3.23 -4.50 64.60
CA ARG A 167 -3.49 -3.56 65.70
C ARG A 167 -3.22 -4.20 67.06
N ASP A 168 -3.62 -5.46 67.24
CA ASP A 168 -3.29 -6.22 68.45
C ASP A 168 -1.77 -6.38 68.63
N MET A 169 -1.03 -6.60 67.54
CA MET A 169 0.43 -6.72 67.53
C MET A 169 1.09 -5.42 68.01
N ALA A 170 0.63 -4.26 67.52
CA ALA A 170 1.15 -2.97 67.98
C ALA A 170 0.88 -2.73 69.47
N ALA A 171 -0.32 -3.09 69.95
CA ALA A 171 -0.69 -2.95 71.36
C ALA A 171 0.12 -3.90 72.27
N ILE A 172 0.35 -5.14 71.85
CA ILE A 172 1.22 -6.10 72.55
C ILE A 172 2.65 -5.54 72.61
N GLN A 173 3.21 -5.09 71.47
CA GLN A 173 4.57 -4.54 71.42
C GLN A 173 4.75 -3.36 72.40
N SER A 174 3.79 -2.44 72.45
CA SER A 174 3.84 -1.33 73.42
C SER A 174 3.82 -1.81 74.87
N LYS A 175 3.01 -2.83 75.19
CA LYS A 175 2.99 -3.44 76.53
C LYS A 175 4.31 -4.15 76.87
N LEU A 176 4.96 -4.79 75.90
CA LEU A 176 6.30 -5.38 76.06
C LEU A 176 7.33 -4.33 76.40
N ASP A 177 7.37 -3.21 75.65
CA ASP A 177 8.33 -2.14 75.87
C ASP A 177 8.18 -1.52 77.28
N GLN A 178 6.94 -1.40 77.77
CA GLN A 178 6.65 -0.97 79.13
C GLN A 178 7.17 -1.96 80.18
N LEU A 179 6.87 -3.25 80.01
CA LEU A 179 7.32 -4.31 80.92
C LEU A 179 8.86 -4.44 80.91
N GLU A 180 9.53 -4.29 79.77
CA GLU A 180 11.00 -4.31 79.71
C GLU A 180 11.63 -3.10 80.42
N SER A 181 11.00 -1.92 80.33
CA SER A 181 11.43 -0.74 81.07
C SER A 181 11.24 -0.89 82.58
N GLU A 182 10.11 -1.48 82.99
CA GLU A 182 9.80 -1.77 84.39
C GLU A 182 10.76 -2.85 84.95
N ALA A 183 10.98 -3.93 84.21
CA ALA A 183 11.95 -4.97 84.54
C ALA A 183 13.34 -4.38 84.79
N SER A 184 13.80 -3.46 83.93
CA SER A 184 15.10 -2.82 84.07
C SER A 184 15.23 -1.98 85.35
N LYS A 185 14.14 -1.35 85.80
CA LYS A 185 14.10 -0.60 87.06
C LYS A 185 14.08 -1.56 88.26
N LEU A 186 13.21 -2.57 88.23
CA LEU A 186 13.07 -3.56 89.29
C LEU A 186 14.35 -4.40 89.47
N GLU A 187 15.07 -4.74 88.40
CA GLU A 187 16.38 -5.43 88.49
C GLU A 187 17.43 -4.61 89.24
N LYS A 188 17.36 -3.28 89.15
CA LYS A 188 18.31 -2.38 89.83
C LYS A 188 17.95 -2.22 91.31
N ASP A 189 16.66 -2.12 91.61
CA ASP A 189 16.15 -1.90 92.96
C ASP A 189 16.09 -3.22 93.78
N HIS A 190 15.95 -4.37 93.10
CA HIS A 190 15.89 -5.73 93.67
C HIS A 190 16.86 -6.71 92.98
N PRO A 191 18.16 -6.68 93.35
CA PRO A 191 19.14 -7.60 92.78
C PRO A 191 18.87 -9.08 93.13
N GLU A 192 18.14 -9.36 94.22
CA GLU A 192 17.72 -10.70 94.64
C GLU A 192 16.72 -11.35 93.67
N ASP A 193 15.80 -10.57 93.09
CA ASP A 193 14.74 -11.05 92.19
C ASP A 193 15.10 -10.89 90.70
N ALA A 194 16.24 -10.27 90.41
CA ALA A 194 16.66 -9.90 89.06
C ALA A 194 16.73 -11.10 88.09
N GLN A 195 17.10 -12.30 88.57
CA GLN A 195 17.14 -13.49 87.72
C GLN A 195 15.74 -13.96 87.31
N ASP A 196 14.77 -13.90 88.21
CA ASP A 196 13.39 -14.31 87.94
C ASP A 196 12.66 -13.29 87.06
N ILE A 197 12.95 -12.00 87.24
CA ILE A 197 12.51 -10.93 86.34
C ILE A 197 13.03 -11.18 84.91
N ARG A 198 14.33 -11.45 84.72
CA ARG A 198 14.91 -11.78 83.39
C ARG A 198 14.29 -13.02 82.78
N ASN A 199 14.11 -14.07 83.58
CA ASN A 199 13.47 -15.31 83.11
C ASN A 199 12.06 -15.01 82.58
N LYS A 200 11.32 -14.11 83.25
CA LYS A 200 9.97 -13.74 82.84
C LYS A 200 9.94 -12.92 81.55
N VAL A 201 10.80 -11.92 81.43
CA VAL A 201 10.98 -11.15 80.18
C VAL A 201 11.38 -12.07 79.02
N GLY A 202 12.27 -13.04 79.27
CA GLY A 202 12.67 -14.04 78.27
C GLY A 202 11.50 -14.92 77.78
N GLN A 203 10.61 -15.35 78.69
CA GLN A 203 9.42 -16.12 78.32
C GLN A 203 8.47 -15.31 77.43
N ILE A 204 8.18 -14.05 77.80
CA ILE A 204 7.29 -13.21 77.01
C ILE A 204 7.85 -13.00 75.60
N ASN A 205 9.14 -12.66 75.51
CA ASN A 205 9.82 -12.47 74.23
C ASN A 205 9.77 -13.74 73.36
N SER A 206 9.94 -14.93 73.95
CA SER A 206 9.82 -16.20 73.21
C SER A 206 8.45 -16.39 72.57
N VAL A 207 7.37 -16.20 73.34
CA VAL A 207 5.99 -16.37 72.83
C VAL A 207 5.64 -15.27 71.82
N TRP A 208 6.19 -14.07 71.98
CA TRP A 208 6.07 -12.98 71.01
C TRP A 208 6.72 -13.30 69.66
N TYR A 209 7.92 -13.90 69.66
CA TYR A 209 8.58 -14.34 68.42
C TYR A 209 7.81 -15.48 67.73
N GLU A 210 7.23 -16.41 68.50
CA GLU A 210 6.39 -17.47 67.96
C GLU A 210 5.17 -16.91 67.23
N LEU A 211 4.46 -15.94 67.83
CA LEU A 211 3.34 -15.26 67.18
C LEU A 211 3.75 -14.57 65.88
N LYS A 212 4.88 -13.85 65.88
CA LYS A 212 5.40 -13.16 64.67
C LYS A 212 5.68 -14.15 63.53
N GLU A 213 6.29 -15.29 63.81
CA GLU A 213 6.61 -16.29 62.78
C GLU A 213 5.38 -17.00 62.23
N ILE A 214 4.39 -17.32 63.09
CA ILE A 214 3.12 -17.92 62.64
C ILE A 214 2.34 -16.95 61.76
N LEU A 215 2.29 -15.66 62.14
CA LEU A 215 1.62 -14.62 61.36
C LEU A 215 2.28 -14.45 59.98
N ARG A 216 3.61 -14.36 59.93
CA ARG A 216 4.39 -14.26 58.68
C ARG A 216 4.11 -15.42 57.71
N ARG A 217 4.15 -16.66 58.20
CA ARG A 217 3.84 -17.84 57.36
C ARG A 217 2.40 -17.82 56.86
N ARG A 218 1.47 -17.30 57.66
CA ARG A 218 0.06 -17.22 57.28
C ARG A 218 -0.19 -16.14 56.23
N GLU A 219 0.49 -15.00 56.34
CA GLU A 219 0.48 -13.94 55.31
C GLU A 219 1.02 -14.43 53.97
N GLU A 220 2.15 -15.15 53.97
CA GLU A 220 2.75 -15.74 52.76
C GLU A 220 1.78 -16.73 52.08
N SER A 221 1.25 -17.69 52.84
CA SER A 221 0.29 -18.68 52.32
C SER A 221 -1.01 -18.03 51.82
N MET A 222 -1.45 -16.93 52.43
CA MET A 222 -2.62 -16.20 51.97
C MET A 222 -2.35 -15.42 50.69
N GLY A 223 -1.17 -14.81 50.56
CA GLY A 223 -0.75 -14.15 49.32
C GLY A 223 -0.83 -15.11 48.14
N GLU A 224 -0.28 -16.31 48.29
CA GLU A 224 -0.33 -17.37 47.28
C GLU A 224 -1.77 -17.80 46.95
N ALA A 225 -2.61 -18.00 47.96
CA ALA A 225 -4.02 -18.37 47.77
C ALA A 225 -4.83 -17.26 47.08
N ALA A 226 -4.59 -15.99 47.42
CA ALA A 226 -5.26 -14.84 46.82
C ALA A 226 -4.90 -14.69 45.34
N GLU A 227 -3.62 -14.84 45.00
CA GLU A 227 -3.14 -14.81 43.62
C GLU A 227 -3.72 -15.96 42.79
N LEU A 228 -3.77 -17.18 43.36
CA LEU A 228 -4.37 -18.34 42.69
C LEU A 228 -5.86 -18.13 42.39
N GLN A 229 -6.63 -17.59 43.35
CA GLN A 229 -8.06 -17.32 43.15
C GLN A 229 -8.30 -16.23 42.10
N LYS A 230 -7.47 -15.19 42.09
CA LYS A 230 -7.50 -14.16 41.03
C LYS A 230 -7.25 -14.79 39.66
N PHE A 231 -6.22 -15.64 39.56
CA PHE A 231 -5.90 -16.36 38.33
C PHE A 231 -7.04 -17.27 37.84
N LEU A 232 -7.68 -18.04 38.73
CA LEU A 232 -8.79 -18.92 38.37
C LEU A 232 -9.98 -18.16 37.76
N ARG A 233 -10.28 -16.97 38.30
CA ARG A 233 -11.32 -16.09 37.74
C ARG A 233 -10.95 -15.56 36.36
N ASP A 234 -9.69 -15.13 36.20
CA ASP A 234 -9.21 -14.60 34.92
C ASP A 234 -9.20 -15.74 33.86
N LEU A 235 -8.86 -16.98 34.26
CA LEU A 235 -8.97 -18.19 33.45
C LEU A 235 -10.43 -18.52 33.07
N ASP A 236 -11.40 -18.37 33.99
CA ASP A 236 -12.83 -18.53 33.69
C ASP A 236 -13.29 -17.54 32.62
N HIS A 237 -12.95 -16.25 32.79
CA HIS A 237 -13.29 -15.20 31.82
C HIS A 237 -12.70 -15.48 30.44
N PHE A 238 -11.43 -15.87 30.38
CA PHE A 238 -10.77 -16.19 29.12
C PHE A 238 -11.39 -17.43 28.47
N SER A 239 -11.72 -18.47 29.23
CA SER A 239 -12.39 -19.66 28.71
C SER A 239 -13.77 -19.35 28.12
N ALA A 240 -14.54 -18.45 28.75
CA ALA A 240 -15.84 -18.01 28.24
C ALA A 240 -15.71 -17.22 26.92
N TRP A 241 -14.70 -16.35 26.83
CA TRP A 241 -14.37 -15.66 25.58
C TRP A 241 -13.96 -16.67 24.49
N LEU A 242 -13.07 -17.61 24.81
CA LEU A 242 -12.59 -18.63 23.86
C LEU A 242 -13.76 -19.42 23.25
N THR A 243 -14.67 -19.93 24.07
CA THR A 243 -15.85 -20.67 23.58
C THR A 243 -16.78 -19.81 22.73
N ARG A 244 -16.99 -18.53 23.11
CA ARG A 244 -17.81 -17.59 22.31
C ARG A 244 -17.18 -17.34 20.94
N THR A 245 -15.87 -17.11 20.89
CA THR A 245 -15.14 -16.84 19.64
C THR A 245 -15.11 -18.07 18.75
N GLN A 246 -14.88 -19.27 19.30
CA GLN A 246 -14.98 -20.54 18.58
C GLN A 246 -16.38 -20.71 17.96
N THR A 247 -17.45 -20.40 18.71
CA THR A 247 -18.83 -20.46 18.19
C THR A 247 -19.05 -19.48 17.05
N SER A 248 -18.48 -18.27 17.13
CA SER A 248 -18.59 -17.26 16.07
C SER A 248 -17.85 -17.69 14.79
N VAL A 249 -16.66 -18.27 14.93
CA VAL A 249 -15.88 -18.80 13.80
C VAL A 249 -16.53 -20.04 13.18
N ALA A 250 -17.19 -20.88 13.99
CA ALA A 250 -17.93 -22.06 13.54
C ALA A 250 -19.25 -21.76 12.82
N SER A 251 -19.64 -20.48 12.71
CA SER A 251 -20.87 -20.09 12.01
C SER A 251 -20.91 -20.67 10.58
N GLU A 252 -22.06 -21.19 10.15
CA GLU A 252 -22.25 -21.79 8.83
C GLU A 252 -22.66 -20.78 7.75
N ASP A 253 -22.38 -19.49 7.94
CA ASP A 253 -22.81 -18.46 6.99
C ASP A 253 -22.12 -18.64 5.62
N ILE A 254 -22.95 -18.85 4.58
CA ILE A 254 -22.53 -19.00 3.18
C ILE A 254 -23.01 -17.75 2.42
N PRO A 255 -22.10 -16.96 1.82
CA PRO A 255 -22.49 -15.74 1.13
C PRO A 255 -23.26 -16.04 -0.16
N ASN A 256 -24.37 -15.33 -0.37
CA ASN A 256 -25.22 -15.42 -1.56
C ASN A 256 -24.91 -14.34 -2.60
N SER A 257 -24.04 -13.39 -2.27
CA SER A 257 -23.60 -12.31 -3.16
C SER A 257 -22.15 -11.94 -2.89
N LEU A 258 -21.52 -11.26 -3.84
CA LEU A 258 -20.15 -10.78 -3.69
C LEU A 258 -20.00 -9.82 -2.49
N ASN A 259 -20.94 -8.89 -2.33
CA ASN A 259 -20.91 -7.92 -1.23
C ASN A 259 -21.07 -8.61 0.14
N GLU A 260 -21.94 -9.62 0.24
CA GLU A 260 -22.08 -10.41 1.47
C GLU A 260 -20.81 -11.22 1.79
N ALA A 261 -20.14 -11.76 0.77
CA ALA A 261 -18.86 -12.47 0.94
C ALA A 261 -17.76 -11.53 1.48
N GLU A 262 -17.66 -10.32 0.92
CA GLU A 262 -16.71 -9.29 1.40
C GLU A 262 -17.01 -8.86 2.83
N GLN A 263 -18.28 -8.68 3.19
CA GLN A 263 -18.70 -8.36 4.55
C GLN A 263 -18.33 -9.46 5.55
N LEU A 264 -18.60 -10.72 5.23
CA LEU A 264 -18.24 -11.87 6.08
C LEU A 264 -16.72 -12.02 6.22
N LEU A 265 -15.95 -11.79 5.17
CA LEU A 265 -14.48 -11.80 5.23
C LEU A 265 -13.95 -10.68 6.14
N ASN A 266 -14.52 -9.48 6.06
CA ASN A 266 -14.14 -8.36 6.93
C ASN A 266 -14.47 -8.66 8.40
N GLN A 267 -15.67 -9.19 8.69
CA GLN A 267 -16.05 -9.62 10.03
C GLN A 267 -15.09 -10.71 10.56
N HIS A 268 -14.74 -11.68 9.72
CA HIS A 268 -13.78 -12.75 10.08
C HIS A 268 -12.37 -12.21 10.35
N GLN A 269 -11.97 -11.15 9.64
CA GLN A 269 -10.70 -10.46 9.88
C GLN A 269 -10.71 -9.69 11.21
N THR A 270 -11.83 -9.05 11.59
CA THR A 270 -11.98 -8.44 12.93
C THR A 270 -11.85 -9.48 14.05
N ILE A 271 -12.41 -10.68 13.86
CA ILE A 271 -12.24 -11.79 14.81
C ILE A 271 -10.75 -12.19 14.93
N LYS A 272 -9.98 -12.14 13.85
CA LYS A 272 -8.53 -12.41 13.91
C LYS A 272 -7.79 -11.40 14.77
N GLU A 273 -8.11 -10.12 14.61
CA GLU A 273 -7.52 -9.07 15.42
C GLU A 273 -7.88 -9.25 16.91
N GLU A 274 -9.10 -9.71 17.21
CA GLU A 274 -9.47 -10.10 18.58
C GLU A 274 -8.62 -11.25 19.09
N ILE A 275 -8.46 -12.34 18.32
CA ILE A 275 -7.62 -13.48 18.67
C ILE A 275 -6.17 -13.03 18.94
N ASP A 276 -5.61 -12.19 18.07
CA ASP A 276 -4.23 -11.72 18.20
C ASP A 276 -4.02 -10.84 19.44
N ARG A 277 -5.02 -10.02 19.81
CA ARG A 277 -5.00 -9.23 21.06
C ARG A 277 -4.97 -10.10 22.31
N TYR A 278 -5.65 -11.24 22.31
CA TYR A 278 -5.70 -12.18 23.43
C TYR A 278 -4.51 -13.15 23.47
N GLY A 279 -3.63 -13.14 22.46
CA GLY A 279 -2.43 -14.00 22.40
C GLY A 279 -1.47 -13.82 23.59
N PRO A 280 -1.10 -12.59 23.99
CA PRO A 280 -0.29 -12.35 25.18
C PRO A 280 -0.97 -12.85 26.47
N ASP A 281 -2.28 -12.68 26.61
CA ASP A 281 -3.05 -13.12 27.78
C ASP A 281 -3.04 -14.65 27.90
N TYR A 282 -3.23 -15.36 26.78
CA TYR A 282 -3.09 -16.82 26.72
C TYR A 282 -1.68 -17.27 27.15
N ALA A 283 -0.63 -16.62 26.63
CA ALA A 283 0.75 -16.95 27.00
C ALA A 283 1.02 -16.72 28.50
N GLN A 284 0.53 -15.59 29.05
CA GLN A 284 0.64 -15.29 30.47
C GLN A 284 -0.10 -16.31 31.33
N MET A 285 -1.32 -16.71 30.94
CA MET A 285 -2.11 -17.69 31.69
C MET A 285 -1.47 -19.08 31.67
N LYS A 286 -0.92 -19.49 30.52
CA LYS A 286 -0.18 -20.75 30.36
C LYS A 286 1.07 -20.75 31.24
N ASP A 287 1.87 -19.69 31.18
CA ASP A 287 3.10 -19.58 31.95
C ASP A 287 2.85 -19.54 33.46
N TYR A 288 1.84 -18.77 33.91
CA TYR A 288 1.45 -18.74 35.32
C TYR A 288 0.93 -20.09 35.79
N GLY A 289 0.01 -20.71 35.03
CA GLY A 289 -0.53 -22.02 35.33
C GLY A 289 0.54 -23.11 35.46
N HIS A 290 1.53 -23.13 34.56
CA HIS A 290 2.65 -24.07 34.65
C HIS A 290 3.56 -23.83 35.86
N ARG A 291 3.82 -22.57 36.24
CA ARG A 291 4.59 -22.26 37.45
C ARG A 291 3.88 -22.74 38.71
N VAL A 292 2.60 -22.43 38.83
CA VAL A 292 1.76 -22.81 39.98
C VAL A 292 1.66 -24.34 40.12
N ILE A 293 1.55 -25.07 39.02
CA ILE A 293 1.50 -26.55 39.04
C ILE A 293 2.86 -27.18 39.37
N ARG A 294 3.97 -26.55 38.97
CA ARG A 294 5.32 -27.09 39.20
C ARG A 294 5.68 -27.12 40.69
N ASP A 295 5.24 -26.09 41.42
CA ASP A 295 5.65 -25.86 42.80
C ASP A 295 4.62 -26.45 43.81
N ALA A 296 3.52 -27.07 43.34
CA ALA A 296 2.45 -27.64 44.15
C ALA A 296 2.52 -29.17 44.33
N ASP A 297 2.03 -29.67 45.48
CA ASP A 297 1.95 -31.09 45.77
C ASP A 297 0.94 -31.79 44.83
N THR A 298 1.41 -32.74 44.03
CA THR A 298 0.66 -33.44 42.95
C THR A 298 -0.58 -34.22 43.38
N THR A 299 -0.93 -34.22 44.67
CA THR A 299 -2.05 -34.99 45.24
C THR A 299 -3.28 -34.12 45.53
N ASP A 300 -3.16 -32.79 45.53
CA ASP A 300 -4.28 -31.89 45.82
C ASP A 300 -5.28 -31.83 44.64
N PRO A 301 -6.57 -32.17 44.86
CA PRO A 301 -7.63 -32.11 43.84
C PRO A 301 -7.76 -30.75 43.12
N GLN A 302 -7.47 -29.63 43.79
CA GLN A 302 -7.60 -28.29 43.19
C GLN A 302 -6.58 -28.07 42.06
N TYR A 303 -5.36 -28.58 42.23
CA TYR A 303 -4.29 -28.46 41.22
C TYR A 303 -4.44 -29.48 40.08
N ILE A 304 -5.02 -30.65 40.36
CA ILE A 304 -5.38 -31.62 39.31
C ILE A 304 -6.43 -31.03 38.37
N PHE A 305 -7.49 -30.44 38.93
CA PHE A 305 -8.54 -29.79 38.14
C PHE A 305 -8.01 -28.58 37.35
N LEU A 306 -7.12 -27.77 37.96
CA LEU A 306 -6.45 -26.68 37.25
C LEU A 306 -5.65 -27.19 36.04
N ARG A 307 -4.94 -28.31 36.18
CA ARG A 307 -4.18 -28.91 35.08
C ARG A 307 -5.08 -29.35 33.93
N GLU A 308 -6.19 -30.00 34.22
CA GLU A 308 -7.16 -30.39 33.18
C GLU A 308 -7.74 -29.18 32.46
N ARG A 309 -8.06 -28.11 33.21
CA ARG A 309 -8.55 -26.86 32.63
C ARG A 309 -7.52 -26.17 31.73
N LEU A 310 -6.24 -26.16 32.12
CA LEU A 310 -5.17 -25.60 31.28
C LEU A 310 -4.92 -26.41 30.01
N ASN A 311 -5.04 -27.74 30.07
CA ASN A 311 -4.96 -28.58 28.88
C ASN A 311 -6.14 -28.30 27.93
N ALA A 312 -7.37 -28.23 28.45
CA ALA A 312 -8.54 -27.88 27.66
C ALA A 312 -8.42 -26.47 27.04
N LEU A 313 -7.78 -25.54 27.74
CA LEU A 313 -7.46 -24.22 27.21
C LEU A 313 -6.47 -24.29 26.03
N ASP A 314 -5.41 -25.08 26.17
CA ASP A 314 -4.40 -25.28 25.13
C ASP A 314 -5.02 -25.91 23.88
N ASP A 315 -5.82 -26.96 24.06
CA ASP A 315 -6.53 -27.63 22.98
C ASP A 315 -7.49 -26.65 22.28
N GLY A 316 -8.31 -25.92 23.04
CA GLY A 316 -9.28 -24.97 22.48
C GLY A 316 -8.63 -23.78 21.77
N TRP A 317 -7.50 -23.28 22.27
CA TRP A 317 -6.74 -22.20 21.63
C TRP A 317 -6.17 -22.64 20.27
N ASN A 318 -5.54 -23.82 20.22
CA ASN A 318 -5.00 -24.37 18.99
C ASN A 318 -6.11 -24.73 17.97
N GLU A 319 -7.25 -25.24 18.45
CA GLU A 319 -8.42 -25.51 17.62
C GLU A 319 -9.01 -24.22 17.04
N LEU A 320 -9.09 -23.14 17.82
CA LEU A 320 -9.59 -21.85 17.34
C LEU A 320 -8.76 -21.31 16.16
N ASP A 321 -7.43 -21.39 16.24
CA ASP A 321 -6.54 -20.96 15.15
C ASP A 321 -6.79 -21.80 13.87
N GLN A 322 -6.89 -23.13 14.02
CA GLN A 322 -7.21 -24.01 12.90
C GLN A 322 -8.58 -23.72 12.28
N MET A 323 -9.62 -23.58 13.11
CA MET A 323 -10.97 -23.24 12.68
C MET A 323 -11.00 -21.90 11.94
N TRP A 324 -10.27 -20.90 12.44
CA TRP A 324 -10.19 -19.59 11.80
C TRP A 324 -9.56 -19.69 10.41
N HIS A 325 -8.46 -20.43 10.26
CA HIS A 325 -7.83 -20.67 8.96
C HIS A 325 -8.73 -21.43 7.99
N GLN A 326 -9.41 -22.48 8.46
CA GLN A 326 -10.36 -23.24 7.64
C GLN A 326 -11.53 -22.37 7.16
N LYS A 327 -12.14 -21.59 8.08
CA LYS A 327 -13.25 -20.68 7.74
C LYS A 327 -12.80 -19.59 6.76
N LYS A 328 -11.58 -19.05 6.91
CA LYS A 328 -11.01 -18.07 5.97
C LYS A 328 -10.89 -18.64 4.55
N ASN A 329 -10.37 -19.86 4.42
CA ASN A 329 -10.26 -20.52 3.12
C ASN A 329 -11.65 -20.74 2.51
N MET A 330 -12.61 -21.25 3.28
CA MET A 330 -13.99 -21.43 2.83
C MET A 330 -14.66 -20.12 2.37
N LEU A 331 -14.52 -19.03 3.13
CA LEU A 331 -15.08 -17.73 2.75
C LEU A 331 -14.41 -17.15 1.50
N THR A 332 -13.10 -17.36 1.34
CA THR A 332 -12.35 -16.94 0.16
C THR A 332 -12.82 -17.70 -1.08
N GLU A 333 -12.94 -19.03 -0.99
CA GLU A 333 -13.49 -19.87 -2.07
C GLU A 333 -14.94 -19.46 -2.38
N ALA A 334 -15.79 -19.23 -1.37
CA ALA A 334 -17.15 -18.74 -1.59
C ALA A 334 -17.19 -17.37 -2.31
N MET A 335 -16.29 -16.43 -1.97
CA MET A 335 -16.16 -15.15 -2.68
C MET A 335 -15.75 -15.35 -4.14
N GLN A 336 -14.76 -16.20 -4.40
CA GLN A 336 -14.31 -16.54 -5.75
C GLN A 336 -15.45 -17.13 -6.60
N TYR A 337 -16.26 -18.01 -6.01
CA TYR A 337 -17.46 -18.52 -6.67
C TYR A 337 -18.47 -17.41 -7.01
N GLN A 338 -18.73 -16.47 -6.09
CA GLN A 338 -19.65 -15.35 -6.36
C GLN A 338 -19.14 -14.43 -7.47
N MET A 339 -17.83 -14.19 -7.55
CA MET A 339 -17.22 -13.48 -8.68
C MET A 339 -17.44 -14.24 -9.99
N PHE A 340 -17.17 -15.55 -10.01
CA PHE A 340 -17.37 -16.39 -11.18
C PHE A 340 -18.84 -16.40 -11.62
N ALA A 341 -19.79 -16.49 -10.69
CA ALA A 341 -21.22 -16.50 -10.97
C ALA A 341 -21.69 -15.19 -11.61
N ARG A 342 -21.22 -14.04 -11.09
CA ARG A 342 -21.50 -12.72 -11.67
C ARG A 342 -21.00 -12.63 -13.11
N ASP A 343 -19.73 -12.99 -13.33
CA ASP A 343 -19.09 -12.84 -14.64
C ASP A 343 -19.64 -13.84 -15.66
N SER A 344 -19.96 -15.06 -15.22
CA SER A 344 -20.67 -16.07 -16.04
C SER A 344 -22.03 -15.57 -16.51
N ASN A 345 -22.82 -14.95 -15.63
CA ASN A 345 -24.10 -14.39 -16.01
C ASN A 345 -23.94 -13.25 -17.04
N GLN A 346 -22.92 -12.41 -16.91
CA GLN A 346 -22.62 -11.36 -17.89
C GLN A 346 -22.22 -11.95 -19.25
N ALA A 347 -21.37 -12.99 -19.26
CA ALA A 347 -21.00 -13.70 -20.49
C ALA A 347 -22.21 -14.35 -21.16
N GLU A 348 -23.11 -14.97 -20.40
CA GLU A 348 -24.35 -15.57 -20.94
C GLU A 348 -25.28 -14.53 -21.58
N ILE A 349 -25.39 -13.32 -21.02
CA ILE A 349 -26.17 -12.23 -21.63
C ILE A 349 -25.58 -11.82 -22.98
N LEU A 350 -24.25 -11.70 -23.07
CA LEU A 350 -23.56 -11.38 -24.33
C LEU A 350 -23.78 -12.47 -25.39
N LEU A 351 -23.67 -13.74 -24.99
CA LEU A 351 -23.92 -14.89 -25.87
C LEU A 351 -25.38 -14.92 -26.35
N ASN A 352 -26.35 -14.64 -25.48
CA ASN A 352 -27.77 -14.55 -25.87
C ASN A 352 -28.00 -13.45 -26.92
N HIS A 353 -27.37 -12.28 -26.77
CA HIS A 353 -27.47 -11.20 -27.77
C HIS A 353 -26.85 -11.60 -29.11
N GLN A 354 -25.70 -12.30 -29.10
CA GLN A 354 -25.06 -12.82 -30.32
C GLN A 354 -25.95 -13.85 -31.02
N GLU A 355 -26.51 -14.80 -30.27
CA GLU A 355 -27.42 -15.83 -30.80
C GLU A 355 -28.66 -15.19 -31.46
N ALA A 356 -29.24 -14.18 -30.81
CA ALA A 356 -30.39 -13.45 -31.34
C ALA A 356 -30.08 -12.69 -32.64
N TYR A 357 -28.90 -12.04 -32.71
CA TYR A 357 -28.45 -11.36 -33.92
C TYR A 357 -28.24 -12.34 -35.09
N LEU A 358 -27.49 -13.43 -34.86
CA LEU A 358 -27.20 -14.44 -35.86
C LEU A 358 -28.46 -15.18 -36.34
N ALA A 359 -29.47 -15.35 -35.48
CA ALA A 359 -30.77 -15.87 -35.90
C ALA A 359 -31.49 -14.92 -36.86
N ARG A 360 -31.51 -13.62 -36.56
CA ARG A 360 -32.15 -12.58 -37.38
C ARG A 360 -31.45 -12.38 -38.74
N GLU A 361 -30.13 -12.45 -38.77
CA GLU A 361 -29.32 -12.36 -39.99
C GLU A 361 -29.60 -13.54 -40.94
N ARG A 362 -29.68 -14.77 -40.42
CA ARG A 362 -29.94 -15.98 -41.21
C ARG A 362 -31.25 -15.94 -42.01
N GLU A 363 -32.25 -15.18 -41.56
CA GLU A 363 -33.54 -15.04 -42.23
C GLU A 363 -33.52 -13.99 -43.36
N GLN A 364 -32.56 -13.06 -43.36
CA GLN A 364 -32.46 -11.98 -44.34
C GLN A 364 -31.71 -12.43 -45.59
N LYS A 365 -32.45 -12.67 -46.68
CA LYS A 365 -31.84 -12.96 -47.99
C LYS A 365 -31.62 -11.68 -48.80
N PRO A 366 -30.41 -11.41 -49.29
CA PRO A 366 -30.14 -10.23 -50.12
C PRO A 366 -30.88 -10.32 -51.47
N LYS A 367 -31.30 -9.17 -51.99
CA LYS A 367 -32.07 -9.07 -53.24
C LYS A 367 -31.39 -8.28 -54.34
N SER A 368 -30.39 -7.45 -53.99
CA SER A 368 -29.61 -6.63 -54.90
C SER A 368 -28.17 -6.56 -54.42
N PHE A 369 -27.28 -6.04 -55.27
CA PHE A 369 -25.89 -5.76 -54.93
C PHE A 369 -25.79 -4.81 -53.72
N ASP A 370 -26.50 -3.67 -53.76
CA ASP A 370 -26.53 -2.68 -52.67
C ASP A 370 -27.02 -3.26 -51.34
N ASP A 371 -28.02 -4.16 -51.38
CA ASP A 371 -28.55 -4.82 -50.18
C ASP A 371 -27.49 -5.74 -49.53
N VAL A 372 -26.65 -6.42 -50.34
CA VAL A 372 -25.56 -7.27 -49.83
C VAL A 372 -24.49 -6.44 -49.14
N GLU A 373 -24.03 -5.33 -49.75
CA GLU A 373 -22.98 -4.49 -49.16
C GLU A 373 -23.40 -3.93 -47.79
N VAL A 374 -24.67 -3.51 -47.67
CA VAL A 374 -25.21 -3.03 -46.39
C VAL A 374 -25.26 -4.14 -45.33
N LEU A 375 -25.63 -5.37 -45.72
CA LEU A 375 -25.63 -6.52 -44.81
C LEU A 375 -24.21 -6.93 -44.39
N ILE A 376 -23.25 -6.96 -45.32
CA ILE A 376 -21.84 -7.21 -45.02
C ILE A 376 -21.34 -6.20 -43.98
N LYS A 377 -21.58 -4.91 -44.21
CA LYS A 377 -21.15 -3.86 -43.28
C LYS A 377 -21.75 -4.03 -41.88
N LYS A 378 -23.05 -4.33 -41.79
CA LYS A 378 -23.70 -4.59 -40.48
C LYS A 378 -23.12 -5.82 -39.78
N HIS A 379 -22.82 -6.87 -40.54
CA HIS A 379 -22.22 -8.10 -40.01
C HIS A 379 -20.77 -7.87 -39.56
N GLU A 380 -19.99 -7.05 -40.28
CA GLU A 380 -18.65 -6.63 -39.86
C GLU A 380 -18.67 -5.80 -38.57
N ASP A 381 -19.62 -4.87 -38.43
CA ASP A 381 -19.84 -4.14 -37.18
C ASP A 381 -20.14 -5.12 -36.03
N PHE A 382 -20.99 -6.12 -36.26
CA PHE A 382 -21.28 -7.18 -35.29
C PHE A 382 -20.03 -8.00 -34.92
N ILE A 383 -19.25 -8.47 -35.89
CA ILE A 383 -17.99 -9.18 -35.65
C ILE A 383 -17.04 -8.33 -34.80
N THR A 384 -16.93 -7.04 -35.07
CA THR A 384 -16.11 -6.11 -34.27
C THR A 384 -16.56 -6.09 -32.81
N THR A 385 -17.88 -6.02 -32.56
CA THR A 385 -18.41 -6.08 -31.18
C THR A 385 -18.23 -7.46 -30.52
N MET A 386 -18.27 -8.55 -31.30
CA MET A 386 -18.04 -9.91 -30.81
C MET A 386 -16.58 -10.09 -30.39
N THR A 387 -15.63 -9.65 -31.21
CA THR A 387 -14.19 -9.68 -30.91
C THR A 387 -13.85 -8.81 -29.71
N ALA A 388 -14.43 -7.61 -29.58
CA ALA A 388 -14.20 -6.74 -28.42
C ALA A 388 -14.68 -7.35 -27.08
N ASN A 389 -15.62 -8.29 -27.12
CA ASN A 389 -16.14 -8.98 -25.93
C ASN A 389 -15.52 -10.38 -25.71
N GLU A 390 -14.66 -10.85 -26.62
CA GLU A 390 -14.01 -12.16 -26.55
C GLU A 390 -13.22 -12.33 -25.24
N ASP A 391 -12.42 -11.32 -24.86
CA ASP A 391 -11.60 -11.34 -23.66
C ASP A 391 -12.43 -11.53 -22.39
N LYS A 392 -13.66 -10.99 -22.34
CA LYS A 392 -14.55 -11.14 -21.17
C LYS A 392 -15.05 -12.58 -21.05
N ILE A 393 -15.43 -13.19 -22.17
CA ILE A 393 -15.96 -14.56 -22.21
C ILE A 393 -14.83 -15.57 -21.91
N GLN A 394 -13.67 -15.39 -22.55
CA GLN A 394 -12.48 -16.22 -22.29
C GLN A 394 -11.90 -15.97 -20.89
N GLY A 395 -12.07 -14.78 -20.34
CA GLY A 395 -11.77 -14.44 -18.94
C GLY A 395 -12.54 -15.32 -17.95
N VAL A 396 -13.84 -15.57 -18.19
CA VAL A 396 -14.66 -16.49 -17.36
C VAL A 396 -14.12 -17.91 -17.42
N CYS A 397 -13.78 -18.42 -18.61
CA CYS A 397 -13.26 -19.77 -18.78
C CYS A 397 -11.88 -19.97 -18.13
N SER A 398 -10.97 -19.01 -18.31
CA SER A 398 -9.64 -19.05 -17.69
C SER A 398 -9.72 -18.90 -16.17
N PHE A 399 -10.66 -18.10 -15.64
CA PHE A 399 -10.91 -18.01 -14.21
C PHE A 399 -11.41 -19.35 -13.64
N ALA A 400 -12.40 -19.97 -14.29
CA ALA A 400 -12.90 -21.29 -13.90
C ALA A 400 -11.80 -22.37 -13.85
N GLN A 401 -10.92 -22.40 -14.86
CA GLN A 401 -9.79 -23.33 -14.90
C GLN A 401 -8.83 -23.12 -13.73
N ARG A 402 -8.51 -21.86 -13.40
CA ARG A 402 -7.64 -21.53 -12.26
C ARG A 402 -8.22 -22.01 -10.94
N LEU A 403 -9.51 -21.72 -10.70
CA LEU A 403 -10.19 -22.18 -9.47
C LEU A 403 -10.16 -23.70 -9.32
N CYS A 404 -10.20 -24.44 -10.43
CA CYS A 404 -10.12 -25.90 -10.39
C CYS A 404 -8.70 -26.42 -10.19
N GLN A 405 -7.68 -25.72 -10.70
CA GLN A 405 -6.28 -26.01 -10.37
C GLN A 405 -5.99 -25.79 -8.89
N GLU A 406 -6.67 -24.83 -8.27
CA GLU A 406 -6.61 -24.53 -6.84
C GLU A 406 -7.46 -25.48 -5.97
N ASN A 407 -8.08 -26.53 -6.55
CA ASN A 407 -8.96 -27.50 -5.87
C ASN A 407 -10.17 -26.87 -5.15
N HIS A 408 -10.76 -25.83 -5.75
CA HIS A 408 -11.97 -25.19 -5.22
C HIS A 408 -13.11 -26.20 -4.99
N TYR A 409 -13.80 -26.13 -3.85
CA TYR A 409 -14.85 -27.08 -3.44
C TYR A 409 -16.02 -27.27 -4.44
N LEU A 410 -16.33 -26.25 -5.26
CA LEU A 410 -17.31 -26.30 -6.36
C LEU A 410 -16.71 -26.49 -7.76
N GLY A 411 -15.46 -26.97 -7.87
CA GLY A 411 -14.71 -27.03 -9.13
C GLY A 411 -15.48 -27.71 -10.28
N ASP A 412 -16.07 -28.88 -10.04
CA ASP A 412 -16.85 -29.61 -11.06
C ASP A 412 -18.01 -28.79 -11.63
N ARG A 413 -18.74 -28.06 -10.76
CA ARG A 413 -19.88 -27.22 -11.16
C ARG A 413 -19.40 -26.00 -11.93
N ILE A 414 -18.30 -25.39 -11.49
CA ILE A 414 -17.68 -24.23 -12.14
C ILE A 414 -17.19 -24.61 -13.55
N LEU A 415 -16.46 -25.72 -13.69
CA LEU A 415 -15.98 -26.22 -14.99
C LEU A 415 -17.12 -26.59 -15.93
N SER A 416 -18.14 -27.29 -15.43
CA SER A 416 -19.30 -27.64 -16.24
C SER A 416 -19.96 -26.39 -16.83
N ARG A 417 -20.16 -25.34 -16.02
CA ARG A 417 -20.73 -24.08 -16.50
C ARG A 417 -19.81 -23.35 -17.48
N ALA A 418 -18.51 -23.28 -17.20
CA ALA A 418 -17.54 -22.65 -18.09
C ALA A 418 -17.44 -23.38 -19.44
N SER A 419 -17.50 -24.71 -19.46
CA SER A 419 -17.55 -25.51 -20.68
C SER A 419 -18.76 -25.14 -21.52
N ILE A 420 -19.96 -25.06 -20.92
CA ILE A 420 -21.19 -24.67 -21.63
C ILE A 420 -21.05 -23.27 -22.26
N ILE A 421 -20.49 -22.31 -21.52
CA ILE A 421 -20.25 -20.95 -22.03
C ILE A 421 -19.26 -20.99 -23.20
N ASN A 422 -18.18 -21.75 -23.10
CA ASN A 422 -17.17 -21.88 -24.14
C ASN A 422 -17.70 -22.57 -25.41
N ASP A 423 -18.52 -23.61 -25.24
CA ASP A 423 -19.14 -24.35 -26.34
C ASP A 423 -20.11 -23.44 -27.11
N ARG A 424 -20.93 -22.66 -26.38
CA ARG A 424 -21.82 -21.65 -26.98
C ARG A 424 -21.03 -20.56 -27.71
N TYR A 425 -19.97 -20.03 -27.09
CA TYR A 425 -19.09 -19.05 -27.72
C TYR A 425 -18.50 -19.57 -29.04
N SER A 426 -17.97 -20.80 -29.02
CA SER A 426 -17.38 -21.44 -30.20
C SER A 426 -18.41 -21.65 -31.31
N SER A 427 -19.63 -22.07 -30.94
CA SER A 427 -20.75 -22.24 -31.88
C SER A 427 -21.20 -20.92 -32.51
N ASN A 428 -21.31 -19.84 -31.72
CA ASN A 428 -21.65 -18.50 -32.21
C ASN A 428 -20.59 -17.96 -33.16
N ARG A 429 -19.30 -18.09 -32.79
CA ARG A 429 -18.18 -17.67 -33.64
C ARG A 429 -18.18 -18.40 -34.97
N GLN A 430 -18.36 -19.71 -34.94
CA GLN A 430 -18.45 -20.53 -36.16
C GLN A 430 -19.64 -20.08 -37.04
N SER A 431 -20.82 -19.90 -36.45
CA SER A 431 -22.00 -19.39 -37.17
C SER A 431 -21.77 -18.01 -37.80
N ALA A 432 -21.03 -17.13 -37.12
CA ALA A 432 -20.73 -15.79 -37.61
C ALA A 432 -19.73 -15.82 -38.80
N LEU A 433 -18.72 -16.69 -38.75
CA LEU A 433 -17.79 -16.91 -39.86
C LEU A 433 -18.52 -17.49 -41.09
N GLU A 434 -19.33 -18.53 -40.90
CA GLU A 434 -20.13 -19.13 -41.98
C GLU A 434 -21.10 -18.11 -42.61
N MET A 435 -21.65 -17.19 -41.82
CA MET A 435 -22.52 -16.14 -42.35
C MET A 435 -21.72 -15.10 -43.16
N HIS A 436 -20.52 -14.74 -42.71
CA HIS A 436 -19.66 -13.80 -43.43
C HIS A 436 -19.25 -14.35 -44.81
N GLU A 437 -18.86 -15.62 -44.86
CA GLU A 437 -18.54 -16.32 -46.12
C GLU A 437 -19.76 -16.31 -47.07
N LYS A 438 -20.95 -16.67 -46.59
CA LYS A 438 -22.18 -16.64 -47.40
C LYS A 438 -22.53 -15.25 -47.95
N LEU A 439 -22.29 -14.20 -47.17
CA LEU A 439 -22.53 -12.82 -47.62
C LEU A 439 -21.51 -12.40 -48.68
N GLN A 440 -20.22 -12.77 -48.53
CA GLN A 440 -19.20 -12.55 -49.56
C GLN A 440 -19.52 -13.30 -50.86
N ASP A 441 -19.97 -14.55 -50.76
CA ASP A 441 -20.38 -15.35 -51.92
C ASP A 441 -21.57 -14.70 -52.64
N SER A 442 -22.52 -14.19 -51.87
CA SER A 442 -23.66 -13.45 -52.40
C SER A 442 -23.21 -12.17 -53.13
N LEU A 443 -22.21 -11.46 -52.61
CA LEU A 443 -21.66 -10.25 -53.24
C LEU A 443 -21.06 -10.57 -54.61
N LYS A 444 -20.19 -11.59 -54.68
CA LYS A 444 -19.59 -12.05 -55.95
C LYS A 444 -20.67 -12.42 -56.98
N TYR A 445 -21.74 -13.08 -56.54
CA TYR A 445 -22.87 -13.43 -57.41
C TYR A 445 -23.57 -12.20 -57.99
N PHE A 446 -23.94 -11.21 -57.15
CA PHE A 446 -24.61 -10.01 -57.65
C PHE A 446 -23.70 -9.15 -58.54
N GLN A 447 -22.39 -9.12 -58.27
CA GLN A 447 -21.40 -8.48 -59.15
C GLN A 447 -21.37 -9.14 -60.53
N PHE A 448 -21.33 -10.48 -60.58
CA PHE A 448 -21.42 -11.22 -61.84
C PHE A 448 -22.68 -10.90 -62.64
N VAL A 449 -23.84 -10.80 -61.96
CA VAL A 449 -25.11 -10.45 -62.62
C VAL A 449 -25.03 -9.04 -63.23
N GLN A 450 -24.48 -8.07 -62.50
CA GLN A 450 -24.28 -6.72 -63.01
C GLN A 450 -23.34 -6.69 -64.23
N ASP A 451 -22.20 -7.40 -64.18
CA ASP A 451 -21.27 -7.46 -65.30
C ASP A 451 -21.87 -8.13 -66.55
N CYS A 452 -22.76 -9.12 -66.36
CA CYS A 452 -23.50 -9.76 -67.45
C CYS A 452 -24.50 -8.80 -68.11
N ASP A 453 -25.25 -8.04 -67.30
CA ASP A 453 -26.21 -7.06 -67.80
C ASP A 453 -25.49 -5.94 -68.58
N ASP A 454 -24.34 -5.46 -68.07
CA ASP A 454 -23.50 -4.45 -68.75
C ASP A 454 -22.96 -4.95 -70.10
N LEU A 455 -22.48 -6.21 -70.17
CA LEU A 455 -22.00 -6.78 -71.43
C LEU A 455 -23.15 -7.00 -72.41
N LYS A 456 -24.34 -7.38 -71.92
CA LYS A 456 -25.52 -7.58 -72.75
C LYS A 456 -25.95 -6.28 -73.42
N GLU A 457 -25.97 -5.17 -72.68
CA GLU A 457 -26.27 -3.85 -73.22
C GLU A 457 -25.27 -3.43 -74.31
N TRP A 458 -23.97 -3.68 -74.06
CA TRP A 458 -22.93 -3.43 -75.06
C TRP A 458 -23.11 -4.27 -76.34
N LEU A 459 -23.44 -5.55 -76.20
CA LEU A 459 -23.69 -6.46 -77.31
C LEU A 459 -24.87 -6.01 -78.18
N ASP A 460 -25.97 -5.60 -77.55
CA ASP A 460 -27.17 -5.15 -78.25
C ASP A 460 -26.89 -3.87 -79.05
N MET A 461 -26.12 -2.94 -78.48
CA MET A 461 -25.66 -1.75 -79.18
C MET A 461 -24.79 -2.09 -80.41
N LYS A 462 -23.84 -3.04 -80.29
CA LYS A 462 -22.93 -3.40 -81.39
C LYS A 462 -23.62 -4.22 -82.49
N SER A 463 -24.56 -5.09 -82.14
CA SER A 463 -25.40 -5.82 -83.11
C SER A 463 -26.18 -4.87 -84.02
N LEU A 464 -26.71 -3.77 -83.45
CA LEU A 464 -27.38 -2.74 -84.23
C LEU A 464 -26.43 -2.04 -85.23
N GLN A 465 -25.19 -1.76 -84.81
CA GLN A 465 -24.16 -1.16 -85.67
C GLN A 465 -23.72 -2.10 -86.81
N ALA A 466 -23.63 -3.41 -86.55
CA ALA A 466 -23.21 -4.40 -87.54
C ALA A 466 -24.21 -4.56 -88.71
N GLN A 467 -25.51 -4.41 -88.43
CA GLN A 467 -26.62 -4.55 -89.37
C GLN A 467 -26.82 -3.34 -90.31
N ASP A 468 -26.09 -2.24 -90.13
CA ASP A 468 -26.16 -1.09 -91.02
C ASP A 468 -25.70 -1.46 -92.45
N ASP A 469 -26.65 -1.44 -93.40
CA ASP A 469 -26.55 -1.90 -94.80
C ASP A 469 -26.08 -0.79 -95.78
N THR A 470 -25.71 0.39 -95.28
CA THR A 470 -25.32 1.58 -96.07
C THR A 470 -24.04 1.40 -96.93
N TYR A 471 -23.41 0.22 -96.88
CA TYR A 471 -22.13 -0.09 -97.54
C TYR A 471 -22.24 -0.84 -98.88
N ARG A 472 -23.43 -1.25 -99.36
CA ARG A 472 -23.61 -2.02 -100.62
C ARG A 472 -23.33 -1.26 -101.93
N ASP A 473 -23.05 0.04 -101.87
CA ASP A 473 -22.72 0.83 -103.06
C ASP A 473 -21.32 0.48 -103.63
N THR A 474 -21.20 0.37 -104.95
CA THR A 474 -20.03 -0.17 -105.69
C THR A 474 -18.79 0.74 -105.68
N ALA A 475 -18.92 1.97 -105.19
CA ALA A 475 -17.78 2.89 -105.04
C ALA A 475 -16.98 2.62 -103.76
N ASN A 476 -15.67 2.41 -103.94
CA ASN A 476 -14.63 2.31 -102.90
C ASN A 476 -14.75 1.14 -101.90
N ILE A 477 -14.77 -0.08 -102.44
CA ILE A 477 -14.79 -1.37 -101.71
C ILE A 477 -13.66 -1.50 -100.67
N HIS A 478 -12.50 -0.91 -100.91
CA HIS A 478 -11.33 -1.02 -100.03
C HIS A 478 -11.48 -0.24 -98.71
N THR A 479 -11.95 1.00 -98.73
CA THR A 479 -12.17 1.79 -97.50
C THR A 479 -13.26 1.19 -96.61
N LYS A 480 -14.27 0.56 -97.22
CA LYS A 480 -15.34 -0.15 -96.50
C LYS A 480 -14.81 -1.42 -95.82
N TYR A 481 -13.91 -2.15 -96.47
CA TYR A 481 -13.20 -3.29 -95.87
C TYR A 481 -12.35 -2.88 -94.64
N LEU A 482 -11.61 -1.77 -94.72
CA LEU A 482 -10.79 -1.28 -93.59
C LEU A 482 -11.61 -0.88 -92.37
N ARG A 483 -12.75 -0.17 -92.56
CA ARG A 483 -13.64 0.18 -91.44
C ARG A 483 -14.25 -1.06 -90.80
N HIS A 484 -14.59 -2.06 -91.60
CA HIS A 484 -15.10 -3.33 -91.12
C HIS A 484 -14.03 -4.11 -90.33
N GLN A 485 -12.77 -4.08 -90.77
CA GLN A 485 -11.65 -4.68 -90.05
C GLN A 485 -11.44 -4.03 -88.66
N ALA A 486 -11.56 -2.69 -88.56
CA ALA A 486 -11.49 -2.00 -87.28
C ALA A 486 -12.64 -2.40 -86.33
N PHE A 487 -13.86 -2.50 -86.85
CA PHE A 487 -15.02 -2.99 -86.09
C PHE A 487 -14.84 -4.45 -85.61
N GLN A 488 -14.27 -5.31 -86.46
CA GLN A 488 -13.97 -6.69 -86.11
C GLN A 488 -12.89 -6.79 -85.01
N ALA A 489 -11.87 -5.93 -85.05
CA ALA A 489 -10.85 -5.85 -84.00
C ALA A 489 -11.44 -5.42 -82.64
N GLU A 490 -12.40 -4.48 -82.64
CA GLU A 490 -13.10 -4.06 -81.43
C GLU A 490 -13.93 -5.20 -80.80
N ILE A 491 -14.63 -5.99 -81.63
CA ILE A 491 -15.36 -7.18 -81.17
C ILE A 491 -14.39 -8.21 -80.59
N LEU A 492 -13.28 -8.49 -81.29
CA LEU A 492 -12.28 -9.45 -80.82
C LEU A 492 -11.63 -9.05 -79.49
N SER A 493 -11.31 -7.76 -79.30
CA SER A 493 -10.77 -7.27 -78.03
C SER A 493 -11.74 -7.42 -76.86
N ASN A 494 -13.06 -7.35 -77.12
CA ASN A 494 -14.08 -7.56 -76.09
C ASN A 494 -14.44 -9.04 -75.88
N LYS A 495 -13.95 -9.96 -76.73
CA LYS A 495 -14.17 -11.40 -76.59
C LYS A 495 -13.57 -11.94 -75.29
N GLU A 496 -12.46 -11.37 -74.86
CA GLU A 496 -11.83 -11.69 -73.58
C GLU A 496 -12.77 -11.39 -72.40
N ARG A 497 -13.60 -10.34 -72.48
CA ARG A 497 -14.58 -10.02 -71.42
C ARG A 497 -15.68 -11.09 -71.30
N LEU A 498 -16.15 -11.63 -72.42
CA LEU A 498 -17.10 -12.75 -72.41
C LEU A 498 -16.46 -14.04 -71.86
N LEU A 499 -15.21 -14.33 -72.25
CA LEU A 499 -14.47 -15.49 -71.75
C LEU A 499 -14.22 -15.38 -70.24
N ALA A 500 -13.83 -14.19 -69.76
CA ALA A 500 -13.67 -13.91 -68.34
C ALA A 500 -14.98 -14.10 -67.57
N LEU A 501 -16.13 -13.67 -68.13
CA LEU A 501 -17.44 -13.92 -67.51
C LEU A 501 -17.83 -15.40 -67.51
N LYS A 502 -17.49 -16.16 -68.56
CA LYS A 502 -17.70 -17.62 -68.59
C LYS A 502 -16.82 -18.32 -67.55
N GLU A 503 -15.57 -17.91 -67.43
CA GLU A 503 -14.66 -18.43 -66.41
C GLU A 503 -15.15 -18.08 -65.00
N HIS A 504 -15.57 -16.84 -64.76
CA HIS A 504 -16.16 -16.41 -63.50
C HIS A 504 -17.45 -17.18 -63.17
N ALA A 505 -18.30 -17.45 -64.17
CA ALA A 505 -19.49 -18.29 -64.01
C ALA A 505 -19.15 -19.73 -63.61
N GLU A 506 -18.15 -20.35 -64.23
CA GLU A 506 -17.68 -21.69 -63.85
C GLU A 506 -17.03 -21.70 -62.47
N GLN A 507 -16.25 -20.67 -62.13
CA GLN A 507 -15.69 -20.48 -60.79
C GLN A 507 -16.81 -20.39 -59.74
N LEU A 508 -17.80 -19.51 -59.94
CA LEU A 508 -18.94 -19.36 -59.02
C LEU A 508 -19.75 -20.66 -58.83
N LYS A 509 -19.94 -21.45 -59.90
CA LYS A 509 -20.60 -22.76 -59.81
C LYS A 509 -19.75 -23.79 -59.05
N SER A 510 -18.42 -23.75 -59.25
CA SER A 510 -17.50 -24.69 -58.61
C SER A 510 -17.32 -24.40 -57.12
N GLU A 511 -17.28 -23.12 -56.75
CA GLU A 511 -17.05 -22.68 -55.38
C GLU A 511 -18.34 -22.72 -54.54
N HIS A 512 -19.51 -22.37 -55.12
CA HIS A 512 -20.73 -22.12 -54.33
C HIS A 512 -22.03 -22.77 -54.90
N PRO A 513 -22.08 -24.10 -55.10
CA PRO A 513 -23.19 -24.80 -55.77
C PRO A 513 -24.54 -24.80 -55.00
N GLN A 514 -24.56 -24.43 -53.72
CA GLN A 514 -25.78 -24.49 -52.88
C GLN A 514 -26.50 -23.13 -52.71
N ILE A 515 -25.80 -22.03 -53.00
CA ILE A 515 -26.30 -20.66 -52.78
C ILE A 515 -26.84 -20.06 -54.10
N ILE A 516 -26.26 -20.49 -55.22
CA ILE A 516 -26.45 -19.85 -56.51
C ILE A 516 -27.27 -20.76 -57.43
N ASN A 517 -28.35 -20.23 -57.99
CA ASN A 517 -29.19 -20.97 -58.91
C ASN A 517 -28.44 -21.15 -60.25
N SER A 518 -27.68 -22.24 -60.39
CA SER A 518 -26.82 -22.50 -61.56
C SER A 518 -27.57 -22.34 -62.88
N SER A 519 -28.87 -22.68 -62.92
CA SER A 519 -29.67 -22.52 -64.13
C SER A 519 -29.82 -21.07 -64.59
N ILE A 520 -29.81 -20.11 -63.66
CA ILE A 520 -29.90 -18.67 -63.98
C ILE A 520 -28.56 -18.18 -64.54
N ILE A 521 -27.43 -18.61 -63.97
CA ILE A 521 -26.11 -18.31 -64.51
C ILE A 521 -25.98 -18.86 -65.93
N ASP A 522 -26.34 -20.14 -66.11
CA ASP A 522 -26.30 -20.80 -67.42
C ASP A 522 -27.17 -20.10 -68.45
N GLN A 523 -28.39 -19.70 -68.06
CA GLN A 523 -29.29 -18.96 -68.93
C GLN A 523 -28.66 -17.63 -69.38
N ARG A 524 -28.10 -16.85 -68.44
CA ARG A 524 -27.50 -15.53 -68.74
C ARG A 524 -26.27 -15.65 -69.64
N ILE A 525 -25.40 -16.63 -69.37
CA ILE A 525 -24.23 -16.89 -70.22
C ILE A 525 -24.65 -17.36 -71.61
N HIS A 526 -25.67 -18.22 -71.72
CA HIS A 526 -26.19 -18.68 -73.01
C HIS A 526 -26.80 -17.53 -73.82
N GLU A 527 -27.55 -16.63 -73.17
CA GLU A 527 -28.11 -15.44 -73.83
C GLU A 527 -27.02 -14.50 -74.37
N LEU A 528 -25.92 -14.32 -73.60
CA LEU A 528 -24.75 -13.58 -74.05
C LEU A 528 -24.04 -14.28 -75.21
N ASP A 529 -23.83 -15.59 -75.12
CA ASP A 529 -23.14 -16.38 -76.15
C ASP A 529 -23.91 -16.40 -77.48
N ASP A 530 -25.23 -16.61 -77.43
CA ASP A 530 -26.09 -16.55 -78.62
C ASP A 530 -26.05 -15.17 -79.27
N SER A 531 -26.09 -14.11 -78.45
CA SER A 531 -26.01 -12.72 -78.94
C SER A 531 -24.64 -12.44 -79.57
N TRP A 532 -23.57 -12.99 -78.98
CA TRP A 532 -22.21 -12.88 -79.46
C TRP A 532 -22.00 -13.62 -80.78
N VAL A 533 -22.42 -14.88 -80.88
CA VAL A 533 -22.33 -15.70 -82.10
C VAL A 533 -23.10 -15.04 -83.25
N LYS A 534 -24.31 -14.51 -83.00
CA LYS A 534 -25.06 -13.77 -84.03
C LYS A 534 -24.29 -12.54 -84.52
N LEU A 535 -23.65 -11.79 -83.62
CA LEU A 535 -22.82 -10.64 -83.98
C LEU A 535 -21.59 -11.07 -84.79
N GLU A 536 -20.92 -12.16 -84.40
CA GLU A 536 -19.77 -12.73 -85.12
C GLU A 536 -20.15 -13.21 -86.52
N ASP A 537 -21.27 -13.92 -86.67
CA ASP A 537 -21.74 -14.43 -87.97
C ASP A 537 -22.12 -13.31 -88.94
N ILE A 538 -22.88 -12.30 -88.47
CA ILE A 538 -23.24 -11.12 -89.28
C ILE A 538 -21.97 -10.37 -89.72
N THR A 539 -20.98 -10.25 -88.83
CA THR A 539 -19.71 -9.59 -89.11
C THR A 539 -18.87 -10.43 -90.08
N ARG A 540 -18.77 -11.76 -89.89
CA ARG A 540 -17.98 -12.67 -90.74
C ARG A 540 -18.51 -12.71 -92.18
N ASP A 541 -19.81 -12.91 -92.37
CA ASP A 541 -20.43 -12.96 -93.70
C ASP A 541 -20.23 -11.65 -94.48
N LYS A 542 -20.23 -10.51 -93.77
CA LYS A 542 -19.91 -9.19 -94.31
C LYS A 542 -18.44 -9.08 -94.70
N GLY A 543 -17.54 -9.62 -93.89
CA GLY A 543 -16.09 -9.65 -94.13
C GLY A 543 -15.70 -10.50 -95.34
N GLU A 544 -16.23 -11.72 -95.46
CA GLU A 544 -15.90 -12.66 -96.55
C GLU A 544 -16.30 -12.11 -97.93
N ARG A 545 -17.48 -11.51 -98.04
CA ARG A 545 -17.96 -10.89 -99.29
C ARG A 545 -17.13 -9.67 -99.71
N LEU A 546 -16.65 -8.89 -98.74
CA LEU A 546 -15.76 -7.75 -98.99
C LEU A 546 -14.32 -8.19 -99.31
N PHE A 547 -13.87 -9.31 -98.74
CA PHE A 547 -12.54 -9.89 -98.95
C PHE A 547 -12.40 -10.48 -100.37
N ASP A 548 -13.36 -11.31 -100.81
CA ASP A 548 -13.33 -11.93 -102.14
C ASP A 548 -13.41 -10.92 -103.27
N ALA A 549 -14.18 -9.84 -103.08
CA ALA A 549 -14.29 -8.73 -104.04
C ALA A 549 -13.00 -7.89 -104.16
N ASN A 550 -12.06 -7.99 -103.22
CA ASN A 550 -10.84 -7.17 -103.15
C ASN A 550 -9.54 -7.98 -103.38
N ARG A 551 -9.61 -9.26 -103.74
CA ARG A 551 -8.48 -10.22 -103.68
C ARG A 551 -7.22 -9.86 -104.50
N SER A 552 -7.39 -9.36 -105.73
CA SER A 552 -6.26 -8.91 -106.58
C SER A 552 -5.59 -7.64 -105.99
N LYS A 553 -6.39 -6.73 -105.43
CA LYS A 553 -5.91 -5.54 -104.74
C LYS A 553 -5.20 -5.90 -103.43
N LEU A 554 -5.68 -6.92 -102.71
CA LEU A 554 -5.07 -7.44 -101.48
C LEU A 554 -3.71 -8.10 -101.72
N PHE A 555 -3.49 -8.83 -102.82
CA PHE A 555 -2.16 -9.37 -103.14
C PHE A 555 -1.14 -8.26 -103.44
N GLN A 556 -1.56 -7.27 -104.23
CA GLN A 556 -0.73 -6.10 -104.51
C GLN A 556 -0.50 -5.26 -103.25
N GLN A 557 -1.49 -5.19 -102.36
CA GLN A 557 -1.37 -4.54 -101.06
C GLN A 557 -0.51 -5.36 -100.09
N SER A 558 -0.49 -6.70 -100.13
CA SER A 558 0.44 -7.52 -99.34
C SER A 558 1.88 -7.31 -99.77
N ILE A 559 2.14 -7.23 -101.08
CA ILE A 559 3.46 -6.87 -101.62
C ILE A 559 3.81 -5.44 -101.22
N THR A 560 2.88 -4.49 -101.36
CA THR A 560 3.11 -3.08 -100.97
C THR A 560 3.29 -2.92 -99.46
N ASN A 561 2.57 -3.67 -98.63
CA ASN A 561 2.65 -3.65 -97.17
C ASN A 561 3.94 -4.32 -96.67
N LEU A 562 4.44 -5.34 -97.37
CA LEU A 562 5.74 -5.94 -97.07
C LEU A 562 6.88 -5.03 -97.53
N ASP A 563 6.78 -4.40 -98.70
CA ASP A 563 7.73 -3.36 -99.15
C ASP A 563 7.68 -2.10 -98.25
N GLU A 564 6.50 -1.68 -97.80
CA GLU A 564 6.31 -0.54 -96.88
C GLU A 564 6.75 -0.89 -95.46
N PHE A 565 6.54 -2.13 -94.99
CA PHE A 565 7.11 -2.61 -93.73
C PHE A 565 8.63 -2.65 -93.80
N MET A 566 9.21 -3.23 -94.86
CA MET A 566 10.67 -3.23 -95.04
C MET A 566 11.21 -1.81 -95.17
N PHE A 567 10.52 -0.90 -95.88
CA PHE A 567 10.87 0.51 -95.97
C PHE A 567 10.70 1.25 -94.64
N ASN A 568 9.71 0.91 -93.82
CA ASN A 568 9.49 1.49 -92.50
C ASN A 568 10.50 0.95 -91.46
N ILE A 569 10.90 -0.32 -91.56
CA ILE A 569 11.98 -0.90 -90.75
C ILE A 569 13.32 -0.31 -91.17
N GLU A 570 13.61 -0.19 -92.48
CA GLU A 570 14.76 0.57 -93.00
C GLU A 570 14.72 2.00 -92.49
N LYS A 571 13.58 2.69 -92.59
CA LYS A 571 13.41 4.04 -92.04
C LYS A 571 13.54 4.07 -90.52
N HIS A 572 13.12 3.08 -89.76
CA HIS A 572 13.33 3.01 -88.29
C HIS A 572 14.76 2.62 -87.89
N LEU A 573 15.50 2.00 -88.79
CA LEU A 573 16.93 1.73 -88.66
C LEU A 573 17.76 2.99 -89.01
N TYR A 574 17.32 3.78 -90.00
CA TYR A 574 17.99 5.00 -90.48
C TYR A 574 17.47 6.32 -89.87
N ALA A 575 16.29 6.34 -89.25
CA ALA A 575 15.74 7.52 -88.56
C ALA A 575 16.40 7.77 -87.20
N GLY A 576 17.32 6.90 -86.77
CA GLY A 576 18.19 7.16 -85.63
C GLY A 576 19.24 8.25 -85.87
N GLU A 577 19.38 8.78 -87.11
CA GLU A 577 20.42 9.79 -87.42
C GLU A 577 19.88 11.19 -87.75
N SER A 578 18.56 11.46 -87.71
CA SER A 578 18.04 12.83 -87.87
C SER A 578 16.60 12.98 -87.42
N THR A 579 16.37 13.80 -86.40
CA THR A 579 15.29 14.82 -86.24
C THR A 579 15.26 15.27 -84.78
N THR A 580 16.00 16.33 -84.42
CA THR A 580 15.42 17.66 -84.10
C THR A 580 13.89 17.65 -83.95
N ALA A 581 13.47 17.77 -82.70
CA ALA A 581 12.11 18.01 -82.27
C ALA A 581 11.50 19.26 -82.94
N ALA A 582 10.21 19.18 -83.25
CA ALA A 582 9.34 20.35 -83.42
C ALA A 582 8.12 20.20 -82.48
N PRO A 583 7.61 21.31 -81.90
CA PRO A 583 6.75 21.27 -80.73
C PRO A 583 5.27 21.52 -81.04
N SER A 584 4.42 21.17 -80.09
CA SER A 584 3.03 21.62 -79.94
C SER A 584 2.70 21.60 -78.45
N SER A 585 2.09 22.57 -77.78
CA SER A 585 1.70 23.98 -78.01
C SER A 585 1.01 24.44 -76.71
N SER A 586 1.05 25.75 -76.41
CA SER A 586 0.48 26.52 -75.26
C SER A 586 1.48 26.71 -74.10
N ASP A 587 1.97 27.91 -73.77
CA ASP A 587 1.29 29.20 -73.71
C ASP A 587 2.20 30.41 -74.04
N GLN A 588 1.51 31.54 -74.24
CA GLN A 588 1.98 32.90 -74.54
C GLN A 588 3.14 33.41 -73.68
N ILE A 589 4.05 34.21 -74.28
CA ILE A 589 4.21 35.67 -74.09
C ILE A 589 5.47 36.16 -74.84
N ASP A 590 5.30 37.31 -75.48
CA ASP A 590 6.20 38.24 -76.19
C ASP A 590 7.74 38.14 -76.07
N GLY A 591 8.41 38.44 -77.20
CA GLY A 591 9.42 39.51 -77.20
C GLY A 591 10.84 39.23 -77.72
N GLN A 592 11.08 39.68 -78.97
CA GLN A 592 12.29 40.35 -79.47
C GLN A 592 13.60 39.62 -79.95
N VAL A 593 13.71 39.51 -81.29
CA VAL A 593 14.70 40.05 -82.27
C VAL A 593 16.25 39.94 -82.03
N LEU A 594 16.94 39.58 -83.15
CA LEU A 594 18.34 39.82 -83.61
C LEU A 594 19.36 38.70 -83.31
N SER A 595 20.38 38.36 -84.14
CA SER A 595 20.75 38.60 -85.55
C SER A 595 22.09 37.89 -85.82
N THR A 596 22.41 37.59 -87.09
CA THR A 596 23.75 37.28 -87.67
C THR A 596 24.44 35.98 -87.22
N GLY A 597 25.20 35.22 -88.01
CA GLY A 597 25.71 35.37 -89.38
C GLY A 597 27.03 34.60 -89.53
N LEU A 598 27.15 33.83 -90.63
CA LEU A 598 28.37 33.61 -91.43
C LEU A 598 29.56 32.71 -90.94
N VAL A 599 29.81 31.66 -91.75
CA VAL A 599 31.11 31.20 -92.37
C VAL A 599 31.52 29.72 -92.17
N ALA A 600 31.36 29.01 -93.28
CA ALA A 600 32.15 27.97 -93.95
C ALA A 600 33.38 27.25 -93.32
N ALA A 601 33.39 25.94 -93.62
CA ALA A 601 34.48 25.08 -94.11
C ALA A 601 35.39 24.31 -93.13
N ALA A 602 35.03 23.02 -92.93
CA ALA A 602 35.79 21.75 -93.06
C ALA A 602 37.21 21.59 -92.47
N PRO A 603 37.72 20.35 -92.31
CA PRO A 603 37.13 19.12 -91.77
C PRO A 603 38.00 18.56 -90.61
N SER A 604 37.44 17.72 -89.73
CA SER A 604 38.08 16.56 -89.07
C SER A 604 37.32 16.15 -87.82
N THR A 605 37.49 14.88 -87.45
CA THR A 605 37.29 14.29 -86.12
C THR A 605 35.85 14.18 -85.64
N THR A 606 35.33 12.99 -85.94
CA THR A 606 34.25 12.26 -85.27
C THR A 606 34.25 12.55 -83.77
N THR A 607 33.44 13.52 -83.38
CA THR A 607 33.14 13.84 -81.99
C THR A 607 31.84 13.14 -81.68
N THR A 608 31.93 12.08 -80.87
CA THR A 608 30.82 11.40 -80.21
C THR A 608 30.03 12.46 -79.44
N THR A 609 28.99 12.97 -80.09
CA THR A 609 28.09 13.96 -79.52
C THR A 609 26.93 13.20 -78.91
N LEU A 610 26.93 13.26 -77.58
CA LEU A 610 25.84 12.99 -76.63
C LEU A 610 24.44 12.94 -77.27
N GLU A 611 23.84 11.75 -77.27
CA GLU A 611 22.38 11.61 -77.35
C GLU A 611 21.75 12.04 -76.02
N PRO A 612 20.60 12.74 -76.04
CA PRO A 612 19.83 13.01 -74.84
C PRO A 612 19.19 11.70 -74.38
N VAL A 613 19.46 11.32 -73.12
CA VAL A 613 18.83 10.18 -72.47
C VAL A 613 17.40 10.57 -72.07
N GLU A 614 16.49 10.63 -73.05
CA GLU A 614 15.07 10.97 -72.86
C GLU A 614 14.13 9.75 -72.88
N ASN A 615 14.63 8.52 -72.67
CA ASN A 615 13.80 7.32 -72.62
C ASN A 615 13.89 6.59 -71.27
N ASN A 616 12.98 6.86 -70.34
CA ASN A 616 12.89 6.20 -69.01
C ASN A 616 12.96 4.66 -69.07
N LEU A 617 13.27 3.98 -67.96
CA LEU A 617 13.38 2.50 -67.88
C LEU A 617 12.20 1.80 -68.58
N THR A 618 10.98 2.30 -68.35
CA THR A 618 9.76 1.82 -69.00
C THR A 618 9.78 2.06 -70.50
N ALA A 619 10.20 3.23 -70.98
CA ALA A 619 10.32 3.53 -72.40
C ALA A 619 11.42 2.68 -73.06
N THR A 620 12.56 2.48 -72.40
CA THR A 620 13.64 1.60 -72.87
C THR A 620 13.19 0.15 -72.87
N ASN A 621 12.49 -0.33 -71.83
CA ASN A 621 11.87 -1.65 -71.81
C ASN A 621 10.76 -1.77 -72.85
N LEU A 622 10.01 -0.70 -73.16
CA LEU A 622 9.05 -0.67 -74.26
C LEU A 622 9.75 -0.65 -75.60
N LEU A 623 10.92 -0.04 -75.75
CA LEU A 623 11.71 -0.05 -76.97
C LEU A 623 12.38 -1.41 -77.16
N LEU A 624 12.81 -2.06 -76.09
CA LEU A 624 13.29 -3.43 -76.07
C LEU A 624 12.15 -4.40 -76.35
N LEU A 625 10.98 -4.17 -75.76
CA LEU A 625 9.75 -4.92 -76.05
C LEU A 625 9.30 -4.67 -77.49
N LYS A 626 9.38 -3.44 -77.99
CA LYS A 626 9.10 -3.12 -79.41
C LYS A 626 10.15 -3.78 -80.29
N GLN A 627 11.41 -3.85 -79.88
CA GLN A 627 12.45 -4.55 -80.61
C GLN A 627 12.19 -6.06 -80.61
N THR A 628 11.76 -6.66 -79.50
CA THR A 628 11.34 -8.07 -79.46
C THR A 628 10.03 -8.29 -80.21
N THR A 629 9.11 -7.34 -80.18
CA THR A 629 7.87 -7.38 -80.98
C THR A 629 8.19 -7.24 -82.46
N ILE A 630 9.17 -6.42 -82.84
CA ILE A 630 9.72 -6.34 -84.19
C ILE A 630 10.38 -7.66 -84.53
N GLU A 631 11.13 -8.31 -83.64
CA GLU A 631 11.71 -9.65 -83.87
C GLU A 631 10.63 -10.73 -84.05
N GLU A 632 9.55 -10.68 -83.25
CA GLU A 632 8.39 -11.57 -83.38
C GLU A 632 7.56 -11.26 -84.63
N GLU A 633 7.37 -9.99 -84.98
CA GLU A 633 6.75 -9.56 -86.22
C GLU A 633 7.62 -9.95 -87.39
N LEU A 634 8.95 -9.88 -87.29
CA LEU A 634 9.88 -10.32 -88.32
C LEU A 634 9.76 -11.84 -88.49
N LEU A 635 9.58 -12.60 -87.39
CA LEU A 635 9.25 -14.02 -87.45
C LEU A 635 7.89 -14.30 -88.13
N LYS A 636 6.86 -13.49 -87.84
CA LYS A 636 5.54 -13.58 -88.48
C LYS A 636 5.56 -13.11 -89.94
N ARG A 637 6.32 -12.07 -90.28
CA ARG A 637 6.49 -11.56 -91.64
C ARG A 637 7.35 -12.50 -92.46
N GLN A 638 8.28 -13.22 -91.84
CA GLN A 638 8.95 -14.35 -92.45
C GLN A 638 7.93 -15.41 -92.88
N GLN A 639 6.96 -15.75 -92.02
CA GLN A 639 5.84 -16.62 -92.40
C GLN A 639 4.95 -16.00 -93.49
N GLN A 640 4.68 -14.70 -93.49
CA GLN A 640 3.92 -14.03 -94.56
C GLN A 640 4.67 -13.96 -95.89
N VAL A 641 6.00 -13.81 -95.87
CA VAL A 641 6.87 -13.93 -97.05
C VAL A 641 6.81 -15.36 -97.58
N ASP A 642 6.72 -16.36 -96.69
CA ASP A 642 6.47 -17.76 -97.07
C ASP A 642 5.03 -17.98 -97.58
N GLU A 643 4.01 -17.32 -97.02
CA GLU A 643 2.62 -17.37 -97.50
C GLU A 643 2.41 -16.63 -98.82
N LEU A 644 3.17 -15.56 -99.10
CA LEU A 644 3.20 -14.90 -100.41
C LEU A 644 3.60 -15.90 -101.50
N ARG A 645 4.44 -16.90 -101.19
CA ARG A 645 4.74 -17.99 -102.12
C ARG A 645 3.50 -18.80 -102.46
N VAL A 646 2.65 -19.09 -101.47
CA VAL A 646 1.40 -19.84 -101.62
C VAL A 646 0.31 -19.01 -102.31
N GLN A 647 0.17 -17.73 -101.95
CA GLN A 647 -0.79 -16.80 -102.57
C GLN A 647 -0.42 -16.49 -104.02
N ALA A 648 0.86 -16.29 -104.31
CA ALA A 648 1.37 -16.16 -105.68
C ALA A 648 0.98 -17.38 -106.51
N GLU A 649 1.14 -18.59 -105.97
CA GLU A 649 0.81 -19.83 -106.68
C GLU A 649 -0.69 -19.96 -106.99
N LYS A 650 -1.55 -19.50 -106.09
CA LYS A 650 -3.02 -19.50 -106.27
C LYS A 650 -3.51 -18.40 -107.22
N LEU A 651 -2.82 -17.26 -107.29
CA LEU A 651 -3.10 -16.19 -108.26
C LEU A 651 -2.59 -16.52 -109.66
N LYS A 652 -1.46 -17.23 -109.79
CA LYS A 652 -1.00 -17.80 -111.06
C LYS A 652 -2.01 -18.78 -111.66
N GLN A 653 -2.78 -19.49 -110.83
CA GLN A 653 -3.86 -20.38 -111.30
C GLN A 653 -5.09 -19.62 -111.84
N LEU A 654 -5.36 -18.40 -111.34
CA LEU A 654 -6.52 -17.59 -111.70
C LEU A 654 -6.23 -16.60 -112.84
N GLU A 655 -5.03 -16.04 -112.90
CA GLU A 655 -4.54 -15.13 -113.94
C GLU A 655 -3.17 -15.62 -114.50
N PRO A 656 -3.15 -16.72 -115.28
CA PRO A 656 -1.91 -17.36 -115.72
C PRO A 656 -1.04 -16.49 -116.64
N GLU A 657 -1.63 -15.49 -117.29
CA GLU A 657 -0.94 -14.53 -118.16
C GLU A 657 -0.01 -13.54 -117.43
N LYS A 658 -0.11 -13.41 -116.11
CA LYS A 658 0.74 -12.51 -115.29
C LYS A 658 1.75 -13.24 -114.40
N SER A 659 1.95 -14.54 -114.62
CA SER A 659 2.75 -15.40 -113.75
C SER A 659 4.20 -14.95 -113.57
N GLU A 660 4.88 -14.51 -114.63
CA GLU A 660 6.26 -14.03 -114.54
C GLU A 660 6.38 -12.74 -113.72
N GLU A 661 5.40 -11.83 -113.82
CA GLU A 661 5.36 -10.57 -113.07
C GLU A 661 5.13 -10.80 -111.57
N ILE A 662 4.33 -11.82 -111.23
CA ILE A 662 4.07 -12.26 -109.86
C ILE A 662 5.34 -12.86 -109.22
N ASP A 663 6.08 -13.70 -109.96
CA ASP A 663 7.30 -14.33 -109.47
C ASP A 663 8.46 -13.34 -109.28
N THR A 664 8.62 -12.37 -110.18
CA THR A 664 9.67 -11.35 -110.07
C THR A 664 9.46 -10.46 -108.84
N LYS A 665 8.22 -10.01 -108.60
CA LYS A 665 7.90 -9.17 -107.43
C LYS A 665 8.08 -9.91 -106.10
N ARG A 666 7.75 -11.20 -106.04
CA ARG A 666 7.97 -12.05 -104.87
C ARG A 666 9.46 -12.17 -104.51
N LEU A 667 10.30 -12.49 -105.48
CA LEU A 667 11.74 -12.68 -105.26
C LEU A 667 12.45 -11.39 -104.82
N GLN A 668 11.99 -10.23 -105.29
CA GLN A 668 12.52 -8.93 -104.85
C GLN A 668 12.20 -8.63 -103.38
N VAL A 669 11.03 -9.03 -102.88
CA VAL A 669 10.66 -8.88 -101.47
C VAL A 669 11.50 -9.79 -100.56
N GLU A 670 11.75 -11.03 -100.99
CA GLU A 670 12.58 -12.00 -100.27
C GLU A 670 14.04 -11.52 -100.11
N GLU A 671 14.63 -10.92 -101.16
CA GLU A 671 16.02 -10.43 -101.11
C GLU A 671 16.18 -9.21 -100.19
N LYS A 672 15.23 -8.27 -100.19
CA LYS A 672 15.27 -7.08 -99.32
C LYS A 672 15.13 -7.46 -97.84
N PHE A 673 14.25 -8.40 -97.52
CA PHE A 673 14.01 -8.84 -96.14
C PHE A 673 15.28 -9.41 -95.49
N SER A 674 16.09 -10.15 -96.26
CA SER A 674 17.35 -10.73 -95.76
C SER A 674 18.42 -9.69 -95.40
N LYS A 675 18.41 -8.50 -96.01
CA LYS A 675 19.43 -7.45 -95.76
C LYS A 675 19.19 -6.67 -94.46
N LEU A 676 18.02 -6.83 -93.82
CA LEU A 676 17.59 -6.07 -92.64
C LEU A 676 17.95 -6.71 -91.29
N LEU A 677 18.40 -7.97 -91.29
CA LEU A 677 18.62 -8.74 -90.05
C LEU A 677 19.80 -8.23 -89.21
N GLN A 678 20.94 -7.94 -89.84
CA GLN A 678 22.18 -7.58 -89.13
C GLN A 678 22.12 -6.21 -88.41
N PRO A 679 21.54 -5.14 -88.98
CA PRO A 679 21.39 -3.86 -88.28
C PRO A 679 20.47 -3.90 -87.04
N LEU A 680 19.48 -4.80 -87.03
CA LEU A 680 18.55 -4.95 -85.89
C LEU A 680 19.24 -5.59 -84.68
N GLU A 681 20.15 -6.53 -84.90
CA GLU A 681 20.94 -7.17 -83.83
C GLU A 681 21.85 -6.16 -83.12
N GLN A 682 22.46 -5.24 -83.87
CA GLN A 682 23.29 -4.17 -83.31
C GLN A 682 22.48 -3.15 -82.48
N LYS A 683 21.23 -2.89 -82.87
CA LYS A 683 20.30 -2.01 -82.13
C LYS A 683 19.90 -2.62 -80.79
N LYS A 684 19.71 -3.95 -80.72
CA LYS A 684 19.39 -4.68 -79.48
C LYS A 684 20.47 -4.52 -78.41
N LEU A 685 21.74 -4.70 -78.78
CA LEU A 685 22.87 -4.57 -77.85
C LEU A 685 22.93 -3.17 -77.21
N ARG A 686 22.66 -2.12 -77.98
CA ARG A 686 22.60 -0.74 -77.46
C ARG A 686 21.42 -0.51 -76.50
N LEU A 687 20.26 -1.09 -76.80
CA LEU A 687 19.08 -1.00 -75.92
C LEU A 687 19.29 -1.75 -74.59
N GLU A 688 20.01 -2.87 -74.61
CA GLU A 688 20.37 -3.61 -73.39
C GLU A 688 21.32 -2.80 -72.48
N GLN A 689 22.33 -2.13 -73.06
CA GLN A 689 23.19 -1.20 -72.32
C GLN A 689 22.40 -0.04 -71.71
N GLN A 690 21.46 0.52 -72.48
CA GLN A 690 20.58 1.59 -72.00
C GLN A 690 19.64 1.11 -70.87
N LYS A 691 19.15 -0.13 -70.92
CA LYS A 691 18.33 -0.73 -69.86
C LYS A 691 19.09 -0.80 -68.53
N HIS A 692 20.34 -1.23 -68.55
CA HIS A 692 21.17 -1.29 -67.34
C HIS A 692 21.39 0.09 -66.73
N LEU A 693 21.64 1.12 -67.56
CA LEU A 693 21.74 2.50 -67.10
C LEU A 693 20.45 2.97 -66.40
N HIS A 694 19.29 2.74 -67.01
CA HIS A 694 18.02 3.16 -66.41
C HIS A 694 17.64 2.38 -65.16
N GLN A 695 18.04 1.11 -65.05
CA GLN A 695 17.84 0.32 -63.84
C GLN A 695 18.64 0.91 -62.67
N TYR A 696 19.91 1.24 -62.87
CA TYR A 696 20.73 1.89 -61.84
C TYR A 696 20.17 3.25 -61.39
N LEU A 697 19.71 4.07 -62.34
CA LEU A 697 19.06 5.35 -62.00
C LEU A 697 17.78 5.13 -61.19
N ARG A 698 17.00 4.08 -61.53
CA ARG A 698 15.80 3.70 -60.78
C ARG A 698 16.13 3.19 -59.38
N ASP A 699 17.16 2.37 -59.24
CA ASP A 699 17.60 1.83 -57.94
C ASP A 699 18.06 2.98 -57.01
N ILE A 700 18.73 4.00 -57.55
CA ILE A 700 19.05 5.23 -56.80
C ILE A 700 17.78 6.00 -56.40
N GLU A 701 16.82 6.16 -57.31
CA GLU A 701 15.55 6.85 -57.02
C GLU A 701 14.73 6.12 -55.96
N ASP A 702 14.63 4.79 -56.03
CA ASP A 702 13.88 3.98 -55.06
C ASP A 702 14.50 4.11 -53.65
N GLU A 703 15.83 4.21 -53.55
CA GLU A 703 16.51 4.47 -52.28
C GLU A 703 16.34 5.89 -51.77
N GLN A 704 16.30 6.88 -52.67
CA GLN A 704 15.93 8.25 -52.29
C GLN A 704 14.49 8.31 -51.75
N ILE A 705 13.56 7.54 -52.33
CA ILE A 705 12.19 7.40 -51.83
C ILE A 705 12.20 6.74 -50.45
N TRP A 706 12.89 5.61 -50.29
CA TRP A 706 12.99 4.92 -49.00
C TRP A 706 13.55 5.83 -47.89
N LEU A 707 14.63 6.58 -48.18
CA LEU A 707 15.18 7.58 -47.26
C LEU A 707 14.18 8.69 -46.93
N SER A 708 13.42 9.15 -47.92
CA SER A 708 12.38 10.16 -47.71
C SER A 708 11.26 9.64 -46.80
N GLU A 709 10.83 8.38 -46.96
CA GLU A 709 9.84 7.73 -46.10
C GLU A 709 10.34 7.63 -44.65
N LYS A 710 11.59 7.19 -44.45
CA LYS A 710 12.18 7.10 -43.11
C LYS A 710 12.36 8.48 -42.47
N ARG A 711 12.68 9.50 -43.26
CA ARG A 711 12.74 10.90 -42.82
C ARG A 711 11.35 11.41 -42.39
N HIS A 712 10.31 11.13 -43.17
CA HIS A 712 8.93 11.46 -42.80
C HIS A 712 8.46 10.72 -41.54
N LEU A 713 8.85 9.45 -41.39
CA LEU A 713 8.56 8.66 -40.20
C LEU A 713 9.20 9.28 -38.93
N LEU A 714 10.47 9.69 -39.02
CA LEU A 714 11.15 10.40 -37.94
C LEU A 714 10.48 11.73 -37.61
N GLN A 715 10.05 12.49 -38.62
CA GLN A 715 9.32 13.74 -38.42
C GLN A 715 7.98 13.51 -37.70
N SER A 716 7.19 12.54 -38.17
CA SER A 716 5.90 12.18 -37.57
C SER A 716 6.06 11.74 -36.11
N TYR A 717 7.07 10.92 -35.81
CA TYR A 717 7.31 10.49 -34.44
C TYR A 717 7.83 11.62 -33.55
N SER A 718 8.47 12.65 -34.10
CA SER A 718 8.90 13.83 -33.34
C SER A 718 7.67 14.69 -33.02
N ASP A 719 6.77 14.88 -33.97
CA ASP A 719 5.50 15.59 -33.74
C ASP A 719 4.64 14.89 -32.66
N LEU A 720 4.64 13.57 -32.61
CA LEU A 720 3.98 12.77 -31.57
C LEU A 720 4.58 12.96 -30.16
N ILE A 721 5.88 13.23 -30.07
CA ILE A 721 6.56 13.51 -28.79
C ILE A 721 6.17 14.90 -28.30
N PHE A 722 6.17 15.90 -29.19
CA PHE A 722 5.98 17.30 -28.81
C PHE A 722 4.51 17.72 -28.65
N ASN A 723 3.59 17.08 -29.38
CA ASN A 723 2.17 17.45 -29.37
C ASN A 723 1.31 16.60 -28.43
N ASN A 724 1.86 15.52 -27.84
CA ASN A 724 1.11 14.67 -26.94
C ASN A 724 1.27 15.12 -25.48
N LYS A 725 0.27 15.85 -24.97
CA LYS A 725 0.21 16.31 -23.58
C LYS A 725 0.10 15.20 -22.52
N GLN A 726 -0.06 13.93 -22.93
CA GLN A 726 -0.20 12.76 -22.05
C GLN A 726 0.99 11.79 -22.19
N GLN A 727 2.18 12.33 -22.38
CA GLN A 727 3.37 11.50 -22.45
C GLN A 727 3.69 10.92 -21.05
N THR A 728 3.94 9.61 -21.02
CA THR A 728 4.29 8.87 -19.80
C THR A 728 5.70 8.30 -19.93
N LEU A 729 6.33 7.98 -18.81
CA LEU A 729 7.65 7.32 -18.78
C LEU A 729 7.68 6.07 -19.66
N MET A 730 6.64 5.24 -19.59
CA MET A 730 6.49 4.04 -20.42
C MET A 730 6.46 4.36 -21.93
N ASN A 731 5.74 5.42 -22.32
CA ASN A 731 5.67 5.84 -23.72
C ASN A 731 7.04 6.31 -24.24
N VAL A 732 7.80 7.06 -23.43
CA VAL A 732 9.16 7.50 -23.79
C VAL A 732 10.11 6.31 -23.93
N GLN A 733 10.07 5.35 -22.98
CA GLN A 733 10.88 4.14 -23.03
C GLN A 733 10.57 3.28 -24.26
N LEU A 734 9.30 3.15 -24.65
CA LEU A 734 8.90 2.47 -25.88
C LEU A 734 9.46 3.19 -27.12
N LEU A 735 9.35 4.51 -27.18
CA LEU A 735 9.88 5.31 -28.29
C LEU A 735 11.41 5.21 -28.39
N LYS A 736 12.11 5.10 -27.26
CA LYS A 736 13.56 4.86 -27.21
C LYS A 736 13.93 3.51 -27.85
N ARG A 737 13.25 2.42 -27.48
CA ARG A 737 13.45 1.09 -28.09
C ARG A 737 13.15 1.08 -29.59
N LYS A 738 12.09 1.78 -30.01
CA LYS A 738 11.75 1.95 -31.44
C LYS A 738 12.86 2.73 -32.18
N ASN A 739 13.42 3.76 -31.55
CA ASN A 739 14.53 4.54 -32.12
C ASN A 739 15.79 3.69 -32.32
N GLU A 740 16.14 2.84 -31.35
CA GLU A 740 17.26 1.91 -31.46
C GLU A 740 17.04 0.85 -32.55
N SER A 741 15.81 0.36 -32.70
CA SER A 741 15.47 -0.62 -33.74
C SER A 741 15.57 0.00 -35.13
N LEU A 742 15.07 1.23 -35.29
CA LEU A 742 15.15 1.98 -36.55
C LEU A 742 16.60 2.33 -36.91
N LEU A 743 17.43 2.69 -35.92
CA LEU A 743 18.86 2.92 -36.15
C LEU A 743 19.55 1.68 -36.74
N LYS A 744 19.29 0.51 -36.14
CA LYS A 744 19.84 -0.76 -36.66
C LYS A 744 19.32 -1.10 -38.05
N GLU A 745 18.05 -0.81 -38.35
CA GLU A 745 17.48 -0.99 -39.68
C GLU A 745 18.22 -0.14 -40.71
N ILE A 746 18.44 1.15 -40.42
CA ILE A 746 19.15 2.09 -41.30
C ILE A 746 20.61 1.66 -41.51
N GLU A 747 21.32 1.29 -40.44
CA GLU A 747 22.72 0.85 -40.52
C GLU A 747 22.88 -0.44 -41.35
N ASN A 748 21.96 -1.40 -41.20
CA ASN A 748 22.01 -2.65 -41.95
C ASN A 748 21.64 -2.46 -43.43
N HIS A 749 20.69 -1.57 -43.74
CA HIS A 749 20.24 -1.28 -45.10
C HIS A 749 21.33 -0.54 -45.89
N GLU A 750 21.95 0.48 -45.28
CA GLU A 750 23.04 1.27 -45.87
C GLU A 750 24.24 0.39 -46.27
N GLN A 751 24.71 -0.49 -45.37
CA GLN A 751 25.92 -1.28 -45.61
C GLN A 751 25.83 -2.21 -46.83
N ARG A 752 24.68 -2.87 -47.03
CA ARG A 752 24.51 -3.85 -48.11
C ARG A 752 24.29 -3.18 -49.46
N LEU A 753 23.66 -2.01 -49.44
CA LEU A 753 23.14 -1.40 -50.65
C LEU A 753 24.12 -0.40 -51.28
N LEU A 754 24.87 0.34 -50.47
CA LEU A 754 25.92 1.23 -50.98
C LEU A 754 27.05 0.44 -51.67
N GLU A 755 27.39 -0.75 -51.18
CA GLU A 755 28.38 -1.62 -51.82
C GLU A 755 27.90 -2.08 -53.21
N HIS A 756 26.64 -2.49 -53.32
CA HIS A 756 26.01 -2.87 -54.60
C HIS A 756 25.98 -1.69 -55.59
N LEU A 757 25.45 -0.53 -55.17
CA LEU A 757 25.35 0.64 -56.03
C LEU A 757 26.72 1.19 -56.47
N ASN A 758 27.73 1.10 -55.61
CA ASN A 758 29.10 1.49 -55.95
C ASN A 758 29.72 0.57 -57.02
N ASN A 759 29.47 -0.73 -56.94
CA ASN A 759 29.91 -1.70 -57.95
C ASN A 759 29.21 -1.48 -59.30
N GLU A 760 27.90 -1.23 -59.29
CA GLU A 760 27.12 -0.95 -60.49
C GLU A 760 27.50 0.40 -61.13
N CYS A 761 27.77 1.43 -60.31
CA CYS A 761 28.32 2.71 -60.76
C CYS A 761 29.63 2.52 -61.52
N THR A 762 30.53 1.67 -60.99
CA THR A 762 31.81 1.36 -61.63
C THR A 762 31.61 0.70 -63.00
N ARG A 763 30.66 -0.24 -63.12
CA ARG A 763 30.37 -0.93 -64.39
C ARG A 763 29.75 0.02 -65.43
N ILE A 764 28.73 0.79 -65.05
CA ILE A 764 28.04 1.72 -65.96
C ILE A 764 28.98 2.85 -66.41
N SER A 765 29.90 3.28 -65.54
CA SER A 765 30.93 4.25 -65.89
C SER A 765 31.91 3.75 -66.98
N GLN A 766 32.09 2.43 -67.13
CA GLN A 766 32.87 1.86 -68.23
C GLN A 766 32.10 1.92 -69.56
N ASP A 767 30.79 1.67 -69.53
CA ASP A 767 29.92 1.72 -70.71
C ASP A 767 29.64 3.17 -71.15
N TYR A 768 29.62 4.13 -70.21
CA TYR A 768 29.32 5.56 -70.44
C TYR A 768 30.34 6.51 -69.77
N PRO A 769 31.60 6.55 -70.23
CA PRO A 769 32.68 7.27 -69.55
C PRO A 769 32.50 8.80 -69.49
N ALA A 770 31.74 9.38 -70.42
CA ALA A 770 31.47 10.83 -70.42
C ALA A 770 30.49 11.30 -69.33
N ARG A 771 29.78 10.38 -68.66
CA ARG A 771 28.79 10.66 -67.59
C ARG A 771 29.19 10.07 -66.23
N ALA A 772 30.41 9.53 -66.12
CA ALA A 772 30.89 8.89 -64.89
C ALA A 772 30.82 9.84 -63.67
N ASP A 773 31.21 11.11 -63.85
CA ASP A 773 31.18 12.12 -62.79
C ASP A 773 29.74 12.38 -62.29
N GLU A 774 28.75 12.38 -63.19
CA GLU A 774 27.33 12.59 -62.86
C GLU A 774 26.77 11.42 -62.02
N PHE A 775 27.16 10.18 -62.33
CA PHE A 775 26.74 9.00 -61.56
C PHE A 775 27.38 8.98 -60.17
N GLN A 776 28.65 9.37 -60.09
CA GLN A 776 29.37 9.49 -58.84
C GLN A 776 28.75 10.55 -57.92
N GLU A 777 28.42 11.73 -58.46
CA GLU A 777 27.77 12.81 -57.70
C GLU A 777 26.41 12.38 -57.12
N ARG A 778 25.61 11.60 -57.87
CA ARG A 778 24.34 11.06 -57.36
C ARG A 778 24.52 10.06 -56.22
N LEU A 779 25.56 9.22 -56.29
CA LEU A 779 25.89 8.28 -55.22
C LEU A 779 26.38 9.01 -53.96
N GLU A 780 27.19 10.06 -54.12
CA GLU A 780 27.64 10.91 -53.01
C GLU A 780 26.48 11.64 -52.33
N ASN A 781 25.54 12.18 -53.10
CA ASN A 781 24.32 12.80 -52.55
C ASN A 781 23.46 11.80 -51.76
N LEU A 782 23.32 10.56 -52.25
CA LEU A 782 22.64 9.51 -51.51
C LEU A 782 23.35 9.21 -50.17
N SER A 783 24.68 9.10 -50.19
CA SER A 783 25.50 8.93 -48.97
C SER A 783 25.32 10.08 -47.98
N ASP A 784 25.33 11.33 -48.45
CA ASP A 784 25.11 12.51 -47.59
C ASP A 784 23.71 12.50 -46.95
N ASN A 785 22.67 12.07 -47.68
CA ASN A 785 21.33 11.92 -47.12
C ASN A 785 21.25 10.86 -46.01
N TYR A 786 21.96 9.74 -46.15
CA TYR A 786 22.10 8.73 -45.08
C TYR A 786 22.78 9.32 -43.84
N ILE A 787 23.85 10.12 -44.02
CA ILE A 787 24.54 10.80 -42.90
C ILE A 787 23.59 11.75 -42.18
N GLN A 788 22.84 12.59 -42.91
CA GLN A 788 21.86 13.50 -42.33
C GLN A 788 20.75 12.77 -41.57
N LEU A 789 20.27 11.63 -42.10
CA LEU A 789 19.27 10.80 -41.43
C LEU A 789 19.81 10.21 -40.12
N LYS A 790 21.06 9.73 -40.12
CA LYS A 790 21.76 9.23 -38.93
C LYS A 790 21.98 10.31 -37.86
N GLU A 791 22.29 11.53 -38.28
CA GLU A 791 22.41 12.65 -37.34
C GLU A 791 21.05 13.01 -36.74
N THR A 792 19.98 13.01 -37.54
CA THR A 792 18.62 13.29 -37.06
C THR A 792 18.12 12.24 -36.05
N ILE A 793 18.35 10.95 -36.31
CA ILE A 793 17.95 9.87 -35.38
C ILE A 793 18.78 9.89 -34.08
N LYS A 794 20.03 10.37 -34.15
CA LYS A 794 20.89 10.59 -32.98
C LYS A 794 20.41 11.77 -32.14
N GLN A 795 20.08 12.91 -32.75
CA GLN A 795 19.49 14.05 -32.03
C GLN A 795 18.18 13.65 -31.34
N ARG A 796 17.33 12.87 -32.02
CA ARG A 796 16.12 12.30 -31.42
C ARG A 796 16.41 11.38 -30.24
N ARG A 797 17.51 10.61 -30.27
CA ARG A 797 17.94 9.76 -29.15
C ARG A 797 18.28 10.61 -27.92
N GLU A 798 19.07 11.66 -28.11
CA GLU A 798 19.46 12.60 -27.04
C GLU A 798 18.21 13.25 -26.42
N HIS A 799 17.23 13.64 -27.25
CA HIS A 799 15.94 14.15 -26.78
C HIS A 799 15.17 13.12 -25.95
N LEU A 800 15.10 11.87 -26.41
CA LEU A 800 14.40 10.79 -25.70
C LEU A 800 15.07 10.44 -24.36
N GLU A 801 16.40 10.49 -24.28
CA GLU A 801 17.15 10.28 -23.03
C GLU A 801 16.89 11.40 -22.01
N LEU A 802 16.83 12.65 -22.48
CA LEU A 802 16.46 13.79 -21.64
C LEU A 802 15.01 13.70 -21.15
N LEU A 803 14.07 13.35 -22.05
CA LEU A 803 12.66 13.17 -21.70
C LEU A 803 12.47 12.02 -20.71
N GLU A 804 13.20 10.92 -20.86
CA GLU A 804 13.15 9.81 -19.90
C GLU A 804 13.55 10.29 -18.50
N THR A 805 14.65 11.04 -18.40
CA THR A 805 15.12 11.62 -17.13
C THR A 805 14.09 12.60 -16.54
N LEU A 806 13.46 13.41 -17.39
CA LEU A 806 12.42 14.37 -17.00
C LEU A 806 11.15 13.70 -16.45
N TYR A 807 10.62 12.70 -17.16
CA TYR A 807 9.41 11.98 -16.72
C TYR A 807 9.69 11.06 -15.53
N GLN A 808 10.91 10.52 -15.40
CA GLN A 808 11.33 9.84 -14.18
C GLN A 808 11.34 10.80 -12.99
N TYR A 809 11.86 12.02 -13.16
CA TYR A 809 11.81 13.04 -12.11
C TYR A 809 10.37 13.40 -11.71
N TYR A 810 9.45 13.55 -12.68
CA TYR A 810 8.04 13.80 -12.35
C TYR A 810 7.39 12.63 -11.61
N TYR A 811 7.80 11.39 -11.90
CA TYR A 811 7.38 10.22 -11.17
C TYR A 811 7.88 10.26 -9.71
N ASP A 812 9.20 10.37 -9.53
CA ASP A 812 9.85 10.43 -8.20
C ASP A 812 9.25 11.58 -7.34
N LEU A 813 9.02 12.74 -7.96
CA LEU A 813 8.45 13.89 -7.28
C LEU A 813 6.98 13.68 -6.90
N SER A 814 6.20 12.95 -7.70
CA SER A 814 4.81 12.62 -7.35
C SER A 814 4.74 11.61 -6.20
N GLU A 815 5.68 10.66 -6.13
CA GLU A 815 5.81 9.77 -4.97
C GLU A 815 6.16 10.56 -3.70
N ALA A 816 7.04 11.56 -3.81
CA ALA A 816 7.40 12.41 -2.68
C ALA A 816 6.23 13.30 -2.22
N GLU A 817 5.50 13.92 -3.15
CA GLU A 817 4.28 14.68 -2.83
C GLU A 817 3.23 13.80 -2.15
N ALA A 818 3.03 12.56 -2.63
CA ALA A 818 2.08 11.62 -2.05
C ALA A 818 2.47 11.21 -0.63
N TRP A 819 3.75 10.88 -0.41
CA TRP A 819 4.25 10.53 0.92
C TRP A 819 4.09 11.69 1.90
N LEU A 820 4.47 12.92 1.51
CA LEU A 820 4.31 14.11 2.35
C LEU A 820 2.84 14.38 2.67
N GLY A 821 1.95 14.27 1.69
CA GLY A 821 0.51 14.46 1.91
C GLY A 821 -0.12 13.41 2.82
N GLU A 822 0.32 12.16 2.75
CA GLU A 822 -0.12 11.10 3.66
C GLU A 822 0.34 11.37 5.10
N GLN A 823 1.60 11.79 5.29
CA GLN A 823 2.11 12.13 6.61
C GLN A 823 1.45 13.40 7.18
N GLU A 824 1.15 14.38 6.33
CA GLU A 824 0.42 15.59 6.72
C GLU A 824 -0.97 15.24 7.25
N LEU A 825 -1.71 14.36 6.55
CA LEU A 825 -3.01 13.87 6.99
C LEU A 825 -2.93 13.11 8.32
N TYR A 826 -1.91 12.27 8.51
CA TYR A 826 -1.69 11.58 9.77
C TYR A 826 -1.39 12.57 10.92
N MET A 827 -0.63 13.63 10.65
CA MET A 827 -0.29 14.65 11.64
C MET A 827 -1.48 15.51 12.07
N MET A 828 -2.48 15.67 11.21
CA MET A 828 -3.73 16.37 11.54
C MET A 828 -4.62 15.62 12.54
N SER A 829 -4.38 14.33 12.80
CA SER A 829 -5.17 13.59 13.79
C SER A 829 -4.84 14.03 15.22
N GLU A 830 -5.88 14.37 16.00
CA GLU A 830 -5.73 14.74 17.41
C GLU A 830 -5.53 13.50 18.29
N GLU A 831 -4.28 13.11 18.54
CA GLU A 831 -3.94 12.11 19.54
C GLU A 831 -3.62 12.78 20.88
N ARG A 832 -4.59 12.76 21.80
CA ARG A 832 -4.38 13.12 23.22
C ARG A 832 -4.22 11.85 24.04
N GLY A 833 -3.12 11.74 24.80
CA GLY A 833 -2.95 10.64 25.75
C GLY A 833 -4.01 10.69 26.85
N LYS A 834 -4.56 9.53 27.23
CA LYS A 834 -5.59 9.41 28.27
C LYS A 834 -5.04 9.55 29.69
N ASP A 835 -3.73 9.36 29.85
CA ASP A 835 -3.00 9.44 31.10
C ASP A 835 -1.53 9.84 30.84
N GLU A 836 -0.75 10.00 31.91
CA GLU A 836 0.67 10.40 31.83
C GLU A 836 1.49 9.41 30.97
N LEU A 837 1.28 8.11 31.14
CA LEU A 837 2.05 7.05 30.47
C LEU A 837 1.73 6.94 28.98
N ALA A 838 0.45 7.04 28.60
CA ALA A 838 0.00 7.08 27.22
C ALA A 838 0.56 8.31 26.51
N THR A 839 0.55 9.47 27.18
CA THR A 839 1.12 10.72 26.65
C THR A 839 2.64 10.60 26.43
N GLN A 840 3.37 10.02 27.39
CA GLN A 840 4.81 9.72 27.21
C GLN A 840 5.07 8.77 26.03
N THR A 841 4.20 7.78 25.83
CA THR A 841 4.30 6.84 24.71
C THR A 841 4.08 7.56 23.37
N PHE A 842 3.08 8.44 23.29
CA PHE A 842 2.84 9.27 22.10
C PHE A 842 4.00 10.22 21.81
N ILE A 843 4.63 10.82 22.84
CA ILE A 843 5.84 11.64 22.66
C ILE A 843 6.99 10.82 22.05
N ARG A 844 7.22 9.58 22.51
CA ARG A 844 8.26 8.70 21.92
C ARG A 844 7.95 8.35 20.46
N LYS A 845 6.68 8.10 20.13
CA LYS A 845 6.24 7.88 18.74
C LYS A 845 6.47 9.13 17.90
N GLN A 846 6.12 10.31 18.43
CA GLN A 846 6.33 11.59 17.76
C GLN A 846 7.82 11.85 17.47
N GLN A 847 8.71 11.56 18.42
CA GLN A 847 10.17 11.66 18.23
C GLN A 847 10.68 10.75 17.11
N THR A 848 10.15 9.53 17.01
CA THR A 848 10.50 8.60 15.91
C THR A 848 10.04 9.15 14.56
N MET A 849 8.86 9.76 14.53
CA MET A 849 8.33 10.38 13.32
C MET A 849 9.10 11.65 12.93
N ASP A 850 9.48 12.47 13.90
CA ASP A 850 10.35 13.64 13.69
C ASP A 850 11.67 13.24 13.01
N GLN A 851 12.30 12.17 13.49
CA GLN A 851 13.52 11.64 12.85
C GLN A 851 13.26 11.16 11.41
N THR A 852 12.09 10.58 11.16
CA THR A 852 11.70 10.13 9.80
C THR A 852 11.51 11.32 8.86
N ILE A 853 10.85 12.38 9.32
CA ILE A 853 10.68 13.64 8.58
C ILE A 853 12.05 14.31 8.33
N GLU A 854 12.95 14.28 9.31
CA GLU A 854 14.30 14.84 9.17
C GLU A 854 15.14 14.04 8.17
N ASN A 855 15.10 12.71 8.22
CA ASN A 855 15.79 11.85 7.27
C ASN A 855 15.27 12.04 5.83
N TYR A 856 14.00 12.39 5.65
CA TYR A 856 13.41 12.65 4.34
C TYR A 856 14.03 13.87 3.62
N THR A 857 14.70 14.76 4.36
CA THR A 857 15.43 15.91 3.81
C THR A 857 16.47 15.49 2.77
N ASP A 858 17.10 14.33 2.92
CA ASP A 858 18.08 13.84 1.96
C ASP A 858 17.44 13.55 0.59
N ILE A 859 16.25 12.94 0.58
CA ILE A 859 15.48 12.67 -0.65
C ILE A 859 15.07 13.98 -1.32
N LEU A 860 14.61 14.96 -0.55
CA LEU A 860 14.25 16.29 -1.08
C LEU A 860 15.46 16.99 -1.69
N ARG A 861 16.63 16.90 -1.05
CA ARG A 861 17.88 17.45 -1.58
C ARG A 861 18.32 16.76 -2.87
N GLU A 862 18.16 15.44 -2.98
CA GLU A 862 18.41 14.71 -4.22
C GLU A 862 17.47 15.16 -5.34
N LEU A 863 16.17 15.33 -5.05
CA LEU A 863 15.19 15.82 -6.02
C LEU A 863 15.49 17.27 -6.46
N ASP A 864 15.87 18.15 -5.54
CA ASP A 864 16.27 19.53 -5.86
C ASP A 864 17.54 19.56 -6.75
N ASN A 865 18.54 18.73 -6.44
CA ASN A 865 19.73 18.60 -7.29
C ASN A 865 19.37 18.05 -8.68
N LYS A 866 18.53 17.01 -8.77
CA LYS A 866 18.03 16.48 -10.04
C LYS A 866 17.27 17.56 -10.83
N ALA A 867 16.44 18.36 -10.17
CA ALA A 867 15.70 19.45 -10.80
C ALA A 867 16.63 20.50 -11.41
N LYS A 868 17.66 20.93 -10.67
CA LYS A 868 18.68 21.89 -11.14
C LYS A 868 19.43 21.36 -12.37
N HIS A 869 19.87 20.10 -12.32
CA HIS A 869 20.52 19.45 -13.46
C HIS A 869 19.59 19.33 -14.66
N LEU A 870 18.35 18.92 -14.48
CA LEU A 870 17.35 18.83 -15.55
C LEU A 870 17.07 20.19 -16.20
N ILE A 871 16.96 21.26 -15.41
CA ILE A 871 16.79 22.62 -15.94
C ILE A 871 18.01 23.03 -16.77
N GLN A 872 19.22 22.68 -16.33
CA GLN A 872 20.44 22.93 -17.07
C GLN A 872 20.49 22.13 -18.39
N ASP A 873 20.16 20.84 -18.35
CA ASP A 873 20.15 19.97 -19.54
C ASP A 873 19.07 20.41 -20.55
N LEU A 874 17.89 20.81 -20.07
CA LEU A 874 16.83 21.41 -20.88
C LEU A 874 17.31 22.68 -21.59
N ASN A 875 18.07 23.54 -20.90
CA ASN A 875 18.64 24.77 -21.49
C ASN A 875 19.69 24.50 -22.59
N HIS A 876 20.44 23.41 -22.48
CA HIS A 876 21.46 23.02 -23.46
C HIS A 876 20.93 22.11 -24.57
N SER A 877 19.68 21.65 -24.47
CA SER A 877 19.05 20.77 -25.46
C SER A 877 18.67 21.49 -26.74
N SER A 878 18.53 20.74 -27.84
CA SER A 878 18.01 21.23 -29.13
C SER A 878 16.47 21.16 -29.23
N LEU A 879 15.77 21.07 -28.10
CA LEU A 879 14.29 21.09 -28.02
C LEU A 879 13.73 22.49 -28.32
N THR A 880 12.43 22.58 -28.60
CA THR A 880 11.78 23.88 -28.84
C THR A 880 11.80 24.74 -27.58
N LYS A 881 12.00 26.06 -27.75
CA LYS A 881 12.08 27.01 -26.62
C LYS A 881 10.81 27.00 -25.77
N ASP A 882 9.64 26.88 -26.41
CA ASP A 882 8.35 26.83 -25.72
C ASP A 882 8.26 25.58 -24.83
N PHE A 883 8.67 24.41 -25.34
CA PHE A 883 8.70 23.17 -24.57
C PHE A 883 9.64 23.27 -23.37
N VAL A 884 10.84 23.82 -23.58
CA VAL A 884 11.83 24.03 -22.51
C VAL A 884 11.28 24.96 -21.43
N HIS A 885 10.68 26.09 -21.81
CA HIS A 885 10.12 27.04 -20.87
C HIS A 885 8.94 26.45 -20.07
N ASP A 886 8.01 25.77 -20.74
CA ASP A 886 6.85 25.14 -20.10
C ASP A 886 7.27 24.12 -19.03
N HIS A 887 8.26 23.28 -19.34
CA HIS A 887 8.73 22.26 -18.40
C HIS A 887 9.59 22.85 -17.27
N GLN A 888 10.37 23.90 -17.53
CA GLN A 888 11.07 24.64 -16.47
C GLN A 888 10.09 25.26 -15.49
N ASP A 889 9.05 25.94 -15.99
CA ASP A 889 7.99 26.51 -15.18
C ASP A 889 7.25 25.44 -14.38
N LEU A 890 6.98 24.28 -14.97
CA LEU A 890 6.33 23.16 -14.30
C LEU A 890 7.21 22.56 -13.20
N ILE A 891 8.50 22.30 -13.48
CA ILE A 891 9.48 21.83 -12.48
C ILE A 891 9.53 22.79 -11.30
N ASN A 892 9.66 24.10 -11.55
CA ASN A 892 9.75 25.11 -10.50
C ASN A 892 8.46 25.19 -9.67
N LYS A 893 7.29 25.15 -10.32
CA LYS A 893 5.98 25.15 -9.62
C LYS A 893 5.83 23.94 -8.72
N ARG A 894 6.14 22.74 -9.23
CA ARG A 894 6.03 21.50 -8.46
C ARG A 894 7.05 21.43 -7.33
N GLN A 895 8.28 21.91 -7.52
CA GLN A 895 9.23 22.00 -6.42
C GLN A 895 8.77 22.96 -5.32
N THR A 896 8.25 24.13 -5.71
CA THR A 896 7.68 25.07 -4.74
C THR A 896 6.50 24.44 -3.97
N GLN A 897 5.71 23.58 -4.62
CA GLN A 897 4.62 22.86 -3.96
C GLN A 897 5.15 21.80 -2.98
N LEU A 898 6.16 21.02 -3.37
CA LEU A 898 6.81 20.03 -2.53
C LEU A 898 7.43 20.68 -1.28
N ASP A 899 8.16 21.79 -1.46
CA ASP A 899 8.74 22.57 -0.37
C ASP A 899 7.69 23.07 0.62
N LYS A 900 6.53 23.52 0.12
CA LYS A 900 5.40 23.96 0.96
C LYS A 900 4.80 22.80 1.76
N LEU A 901 4.60 21.64 1.14
CA LEU A 901 4.09 20.44 1.83
C LEU A 901 5.04 20.01 2.94
N TYR A 902 6.35 19.99 2.66
CA TYR A 902 7.36 19.66 3.66
C TYR A 902 7.40 20.67 4.82
N ALA A 903 7.32 21.97 4.52
CA ALA A 903 7.27 23.01 5.54
C ALA A 903 6.00 22.87 6.42
N SER A 904 4.84 22.68 5.80
CA SER A 904 3.56 22.44 6.49
C SER A 904 3.63 21.23 7.43
N LEU A 905 4.16 20.11 6.93
CA LEU A 905 4.34 18.89 7.73
C LEU A 905 5.28 19.13 8.92
N LYS A 906 6.37 19.88 8.73
CA LYS A 906 7.31 20.21 9.80
C LYS A 906 6.67 21.08 10.87
N ASP A 907 5.89 22.07 10.47
CA ASP A 907 5.15 22.94 11.39
C ASP A 907 4.12 22.14 12.20
N LEU A 908 3.34 21.27 11.54
CA LEU A 908 2.41 20.35 12.19
C LEU A 908 3.10 19.40 13.18
N SER A 909 4.28 18.89 12.81
CA SER A 909 5.05 17.99 13.68
C SER A 909 5.52 18.70 14.96
N VAL A 910 5.97 19.95 14.83
CA VAL A 910 6.35 20.79 15.97
C VAL A 910 5.14 21.12 16.84
N GLU A 911 4.02 21.51 16.23
CA GLU A 911 2.79 21.84 16.94
C GLU A 911 2.25 20.64 17.73
N ARG A 912 2.18 19.46 17.11
CA ARG A 912 1.74 18.23 17.79
C ARG A 912 2.66 17.85 18.94
N ARG A 913 3.98 17.98 18.77
CA ARG A 913 4.96 17.73 19.84
C ARG A 913 4.72 18.67 21.03
N GLN A 914 4.54 19.96 20.77
CA GLN A 914 4.27 20.95 21.80
C GLN A 914 2.98 20.63 22.56
N ARG A 915 1.89 20.30 21.86
CA ARG A 915 0.61 19.92 22.51
C ARG A 915 0.74 18.67 23.38
N LEU A 916 1.51 17.67 22.95
CA LEU A 916 1.77 16.46 23.74
C LEU A 916 2.61 16.77 24.99
N GLU A 917 3.61 17.64 24.88
CA GLU A 917 4.43 18.09 26.02
C GLU A 917 3.60 18.90 27.02
N GLU A 918 2.71 19.77 26.55
CA GLU A 918 1.74 20.50 27.36
C GLU A 918 0.80 19.54 28.11
N THR A 919 0.20 18.58 27.39
CA THR A 919 -0.64 17.53 27.97
C THR A 919 0.11 16.73 29.04
N LEU A 920 1.39 16.42 28.83
CA LEU A 920 2.21 15.71 29.81
C LEU A 920 2.45 16.55 31.07
N LYS A 921 2.68 17.87 30.92
CA LYS A 921 2.83 18.78 32.07
C LYS A 921 1.54 18.87 32.88
N LEU A 922 0.37 18.88 32.22
CA LEU A 922 -0.93 18.84 32.90
C LEU A 922 -1.09 17.58 33.75
N TYR A 923 -0.82 16.39 33.21
CA TYR A 923 -0.95 15.15 33.99
C TYR A 923 0.01 15.09 35.19
N ARG A 924 1.21 15.67 35.06
CA ARG A 924 2.15 15.78 36.19
C ARG A 924 1.64 16.74 37.26
N LEU A 925 1.08 17.88 36.85
CA LEU A 925 0.46 18.82 37.77
C LEU A 925 -0.71 18.17 38.52
N ASN A 926 -1.62 17.48 37.81
CA ASN A 926 -2.76 16.82 38.44
C ASN A 926 -2.30 15.80 39.49
N ARG A 927 -1.24 15.02 39.22
CA ARG A 927 -0.67 14.12 40.23
C ARG A 927 -0.13 14.86 41.45
N GLU A 928 0.56 15.99 41.26
CA GLU A 928 1.08 16.80 42.38
C GLU A 928 -0.05 17.45 43.21
N ILE A 929 -1.15 17.84 42.55
CA ILE A 929 -2.36 18.35 43.20
C ILE A 929 -3.02 17.21 43.99
N ASP A 930 -3.26 16.04 43.39
CA ASP A 930 -3.86 14.88 44.07
C ASP A 930 -3.02 14.48 45.31
N ASP A 931 -1.68 14.47 45.19
CA ASP A 931 -0.75 14.18 46.29
C ASP A 931 -0.78 15.27 47.39
N LEU A 932 -1.18 16.49 47.06
CA LEU A 932 -1.34 17.59 48.02
C LEU A 932 -2.73 17.56 48.66
N GLU A 933 -3.80 17.31 47.90
CA GLU A 933 -5.16 17.13 48.40
C GLU A 933 -5.25 15.97 49.38
N GLN A 934 -4.62 14.83 49.06
CA GLN A 934 -4.53 13.71 50.00
C GLN A 934 -3.80 14.10 51.29
N TRP A 935 -2.71 14.87 51.17
CA TRP A 935 -1.97 15.36 52.34
C TRP A 935 -2.82 16.34 53.18
N ILE A 936 -3.59 17.22 52.54
CA ILE A 936 -4.54 18.11 53.23
C ILE A 936 -5.57 17.27 53.99
N SER A 937 -6.20 16.27 53.34
CA SER A 937 -7.21 15.41 53.98
C SER A 937 -6.66 14.63 55.18
N ASP A 938 -5.43 14.10 55.08
CA ASP A 938 -4.76 13.42 56.20
C ASP A 938 -4.51 14.38 57.38
N ARG A 939 -4.22 15.67 57.11
CA ARG A 939 -4.03 16.70 58.13
C ARG A 939 -5.34 17.18 58.74
N GLU A 940 -6.41 17.29 57.95
CA GLU A 940 -7.75 17.63 58.44
C GLU A 940 -8.24 16.60 59.47
N LEU A 941 -7.95 15.32 59.24
CA LEU A 941 -8.29 14.23 60.16
C LEU A 941 -7.63 14.38 61.53
N ILE A 942 -6.39 14.88 61.56
CA ILE A 942 -5.64 15.16 62.80
C ILE A 942 -6.17 16.45 63.45
N ALA A 943 -6.43 17.48 62.65
CA ALA A 943 -6.98 18.76 63.11
C ALA A 943 -8.37 18.59 63.75
N GLY A 944 -9.22 17.73 63.16
CA GLY A 944 -10.55 17.38 63.65
C GLY A 944 -10.59 16.37 64.81
N SER A 945 -9.47 16.09 65.47
CA SER A 945 -9.43 15.18 66.62
C SER A 945 -10.29 15.70 67.77
N HIS A 946 -11.15 14.83 68.34
CA HIS A 946 -12.06 15.17 69.43
C HIS A 946 -11.45 14.92 70.83
N GLU A 947 -10.14 14.70 70.92
CA GLU A 947 -9.48 14.39 72.19
C GLU A 947 -9.31 15.66 73.04
N LEU A 948 -10.08 15.76 74.12
CA LEU A 948 -10.10 16.93 75.02
C LEU A 948 -9.18 16.80 76.23
N GLY A 949 -8.37 15.74 76.31
CA GLY A 949 -7.52 15.41 77.46
C GLY A 949 -8.29 14.86 78.67
N GLN A 950 -7.56 14.26 79.63
CA GLN A 950 -8.15 13.59 80.80
C GLN A 950 -7.92 14.38 82.11
N ASP A 951 -6.91 15.25 82.12
CA ASP A 951 -6.53 16.11 83.23
C ASP A 951 -5.83 17.38 82.71
N PHE A 952 -5.56 18.36 83.59
CA PHE A 952 -4.96 19.65 83.22
C PHE A 952 -3.58 19.52 82.56
N GLU A 953 -2.76 18.57 82.98
CA GLU A 953 -1.41 18.37 82.43
C GLU A 953 -1.49 17.75 81.03
N HIS A 954 -2.39 16.79 80.82
CA HIS A 954 -2.68 16.18 79.53
C HIS A 954 -3.28 17.22 78.56
N VAL A 955 -4.18 18.10 79.00
CA VAL A 955 -4.71 19.18 78.15
C VAL A 955 -3.60 20.14 77.71
N ASN A 956 -2.69 20.56 78.61
CA ASN A 956 -1.57 21.42 78.21
C ASN A 956 -0.61 20.73 77.24
N MET A 957 -0.34 19.43 77.45
CA MET A 957 0.48 18.66 76.51
C MET A 957 -0.18 18.54 75.12
N LEU A 958 -1.50 18.33 75.06
CA LEU A 958 -2.25 18.30 73.81
C LEU A 958 -2.26 19.68 73.13
N LEU A 959 -2.39 20.76 73.89
CA LEU A 959 -2.28 22.13 73.36
C LEU A 959 -0.90 22.42 72.78
N ASP A 960 0.18 22.06 73.49
CA ASP A 960 1.55 22.26 73.00
C ASP A 960 1.82 21.43 71.74
N ARG A 961 1.35 20.17 71.71
CA ARG A 961 1.45 19.31 70.53
C ARG A 961 0.65 19.84 69.35
N PHE A 962 -0.56 20.33 69.59
CA PHE A 962 -1.40 20.90 68.55
C PHE A 962 -0.81 22.21 68.01
N ALA A 963 -0.24 23.05 68.87
CA ALA A 963 0.47 24.26 68.44
C ALA A 963 1.69 23.94 67.57
N GLN A 964 2.46 22.89 67.92
CA GLN A 964 3.55 22.41 67.09
C GLN A 964 3.06 21.84 65.76
N PHE A 965 2.00 21.03 65.77
CA PHE A 965 1.36 20.48 64.57
C PHE A 965 0.87 21.59 63.64
N ALA A 966 0.20 22.62 64.16
CA ALA A 966 -0.29 23.76 63.38
C ALA A 966 0.86 24.52 62.72
N GLN A 967 1.93 24.79 63.47
CA GLN A 967 3.11 25.47 62.94
C GLN A 967 3.81 24.66 61.82
N GLU A 968 3.97 23.34 62.02
CA GLU A 968 4.57 22.46 61.01
C GLU A 968 3.68 22.31 59.76
N THR A 969 2.36 22.25 59.95
CA THR A 969 1.37 22.14 58.86
C THR A 969 1.33 23.43 58.04
N GLU A 970 1.33 24.60 58.68
CA GLU A 970 1.37 25.89 57.99
C GLU A 970 2.68 26.08 57.22
N GLN A 971 3.83 25.69 57.80
CA GLN A 971 5.12 25.82 57.13
C GLN A 971 5.20 24.93 55.87
N ILE A 972 4.93 23.62 56.02
CA ILE A 972 5.06 22.66 54.92
C ILE A 972 3.94 22.86 53.88
N GLY A 973 2.73 23.14 54.35
CA GLY A 973 1.56 23.39 53.51
C GLY A 973 1.74 24.61 52.63
N ASN A 974 2.21 25.73 53.19
CA ASN A 974 2.44 26.96 52.41
C ASN A 974 3.53 26.75 51.35
N GLU A 975 4.60 26.03 51.66
CA GLU A 975 5.66 25.70 50.68
C GLU A 975 5.12 24.83 49.54
N ARG A 976 4.36 23.76 49.85
CA ARG A 976 3.80 22.85 48.83
C ARG A 976 2.71 23.52 48.00
N LEU A 977 1.84 24.30 48.63
CA LEU A 977 0.78 25.04 47.94
C LEU A 977 1.36 26.11 47.03
N GLN A 978 2.38 26.85 47.48
CA GLN A 978 3.07 27.83 46.65
C GLN A 978 3.70 27.17 45.42
N HIS A 979 4.35 26.01 45.60
CA HIS A 979 4.92 25.25 44.48
C HIS A 979 3.86 24.83 43.45
N ALA A 980 2.73 24.27 43.91
CA ALA A 980 1.62 23.88 43.03
C ALA A 980 1.02 25.10 42.30
N ASN A 981 0.82 26.21 43.03
CA ASN A 981 0.32 27.47 42.46
C ASN A 981 1.28 28.06 41.42
N ASP A 982 2.59 28.04 41.67
CA ASP A 982 3.61 28.51 40.73
C ASP A 982 3.61 27.66 39.45
N MET A 983 3.43 26.35 39.56
CA MET A 983 3.30 25.45 38.40
C MET A 983 2.03 25.71 37.60
N ILE A 984 0.90 25.93 38.28
CA ILE A 984 -0.37 26.30 37.65
C ILE A 984 -0.22 27.63 36.90
N ASP A 985 0.32 28.66 37.55
CA ASP A 985 0.48 29.99 36.95
C ASP A 985 1.44 29.96 35.76
N LEU A 986 2.46 29.10 35.80
CA LEU A 986 3.34 28.86 34.66
C LEU A 986 2.59 28.23 33.48
N LEU A 987 1.68 27.28 33.70
CA LEU A 987 0.89 26.68 32.62
C LEU A 987 -0.11 27.69 32.03
N ILE A 988 -0.79 28.47 32.86
CA ILE A 988 -1.74 29.48 32.42
C ILE A 988 -1.04 30.61 31.65
N SER A 989 0.10 31.11 32.15
CA SER A 989 0.85 32.18 31.49
C SER A 989 1.45 31.77 30.14
N ASN A 990 1.75 30.48 29.96
CA ASN A 990 2.16 29.92 28.68
C ASN A 990 0.98 29.64 27.73
N GLY A 991 -0.26 29.90 28.16
CA GLY A 991 -1.45 29.77 27.31
C GLY A 991 -1.88 28.32 27.08
N HIS A 992 -1.72 27.44 28.08
CA HIS A 992 -2.13 26.04 28.01
C HIS A 992 -3.61 25.91 27.59
N ILE A 993 -3.94 24.90 26.79
CA ILE A 993 -5.28 24.72 26.20
C ILE A 993 -6.37 24.62 27.29
N ASP A 994 -6.09 23.89 28.36
CA ASP A 994 -7.01 23.69 29.49
C ASP A 994 -6.85 24.75 30.61
N SER A 995 -6.35 25.95 30.31
CA SER A 995 -6.07 27.00 31.33
C SER A 995 -7.26 27.34 32.24
N ALA A 996 -8.50 27.22 31.73
CA ALA A 996 -9.70 27.47 32.52
C ALA A 996 -9.93 26.38 33.59
N GLU A 997 -9.76 25.11 33.24
CA GLU A 997 -9.90 23.98 34.16
C GLU A 997 -8.76 23.99 35.19
N ILE A 998 -7.54 24.31 34.77
CA ILE A 998 -6.38 24.43 35.67
C ILE A 998 -6.60 25.57 36.68
N ALA A 999 -7.22 26.68 36.27
CA ALA A 999 -7.55 27.77 37.19
C ALA A 999 -8.61 27.36 38.23
N GLU A 1000 -9.61 26.57 37.83
CA GLU A 1000 -10.62 26.03 38.76
C GLU A 1000 -10.01 25.04 39.76
N LEU A 1001 -9.08 24.19 39.32
CA LEU A 1001 -8.29 23.32 40.21
C LEU A 1001 -7.48 24.15 41.21
N LYS A 1002 -6.89 25.27 40.78
CA LYS A 1002 -6.17 26.20 41.65
C LYS A 1002 -7.07 26.73 42.76
N ASP A 1003 -8.25 27.21 42.40
CA ASP A 1003 -9.18 27.81 43.35
C ASP A 1003 -9.66 26.75 44.36
N THR A 1004 -10.01 25.55 43.89
CA THR A 1004 -10.45 24.42 44.73
C THR A 1004 -9.37 23.98 45.71
N LEU A 1005 -8.13 23.84 45.24
CA LEU A 1005 -7.00 23.46 46.09
C LEU A 1005 -6.71 24.52 47.15
N ASN A 1006 -6.72 25.81 46.78
CA ASN A 1006 -6.52 26.90 47.75
C ASN A 1006 -7.65 26.99 48.78
N GLU A 1007 -8.90 26.71 48.38
CA GLU A 1007 -10.05 26.63 49.29
C GLU A 1007 -9.88 25.48 50.30
N SER A 1008 -9.58 24.27 49.83
CA SER A 1008 -9.35 23.12 50.73
C SER A 1008 -8.20 23.34 51.72
N TYR A 1009 -7.13 24.03 51.30
CA TYR A 1009 -6.04 24.36 52.20
C TYR A 1009 -6.42 25.44 53.22
N GLN A 1010 -7.26 26.40 52.84
CA GLN A 1010 -7.78 27.38 53.82
C GLN A 1010 -8.72 26.72 54.82
N ASP A 1011 -9.59 25.82 54.38
CA ASP A 1011 -10.48 25.06 55.27
C ASP A 1011 -9.69 24.25 56.32
N LEU A 1012 -8.52 23.73 55.97
CA LEU A 1012 -7.60 23.06 56.92
C LEU A 1012 -6.99 24.03 57.95
N LEU A 1013 -6.77 25.30 57.59
CA LEU A 1013 -6.19 26.30 58.49
C LEU A 1013 -7.20 26.89 59.48
N GLU A 1014 -8.49 26.89 59.12
CA GLU A 1014 -9.61 27.31 59.99
C GLU A 1014 -9.93 26.29 61.10
#